data_AF-A0A2E7LFS5-F1
#
_entry.id   AF-A0A2E7LFS5-F1
#
_cell.length_a   1.000
_cell.length_b   1.000
_cell.length_c   1.000
_cell.angle_alpha   90.00
_cell.angle_beta   90.00
_cell.angle_gamma   90.00
#
_symmetry.space_group_name_H-M   'P 1'
#
loop_
_entity.id
_entity.type
_entity.pdbx_description
1 polymer ?
#
loop_
_entity_poly.entity_id
_entity_poly.type
_entity_poly.pdbx_seq_one_letter_code
_entity_poly.pdbx_strand_id
1 'polypeptide(L)'
;MKHYRTTSVCLFLLAWGSLGLCEEGDMPSSRQLGRTDKFRVLVDKVLMQQGPDSKTWRMKDEYIREIRDAGFNVVVPRYGGEDLARVRDVARRSQKHGIRYMPWLRGTLHAYYKNSDNKRMIWENGVESRMYSPNADAFWQWWTRLIVGYAKISAEEKSMIGVFLDFENYFKGKSAAYDLSYDDIIFQAFIAAQNMKAIAVAPKDRHAWLAEQGLHQKFADFQIDRWRTKCRALRQAIDAVNPRFQLFVYPTPVESLFIQKAVAQELATKQAPMVIADWRTYGRPPGAMTSKEGLLSNRLYLETKLNANREFDLPHTMYISGIDPVLKHTDPEFCGRSAAMISEKVDGYWVFYEGPQYKTTHPNYFRWFARSNRAIVEGRYAFWKAKRETPEPFSTTQITHPKNIQQVLSEPITVHPLVDMPETAEPLRRYELRDDQHIVIQPKVSERLRIRLFNRNRKLTKILTYALYDSEGRQVVRGSLVDETDVHFPATAGETYHLFLTGPGFYMLQIHDAAYAIDGRQNLHLRAYTTPLYFHVSAEVNSFTLTMRSGAPGETAVATLFDPQNRSVAALRTVEQPIDQQTIDCRGHSNGYWKLVVDKADQGALDDVHIEFGPELTGYCSLEPGKLLLVEPAEARPARTTGMDPFARKLLGVTESQLSVWRKGEELGLIEVAPVHLPVNPPGDCNHYGWPVATMAKDTLLVMHRRIPGHRRDGAGEPSDKMSYGVVLRSTDGGQQWSRPYDLRNCMTPEDRVRGGIVPLSHRAKFDPTNKSPLGYKVHLHAIGTTRDGNVIAVNNHGVFRSDDAGHTWKHFSKALREDTFAHPIINIGPRIVDDPQHGLLVFGNWFGEVDEYHKYSKQLVALRSRDGGKTWQTEEHPVGFKQYEPAVLHHNHQYLFVTRDQNQVRSHRQMTWLPGRKPRVTQTNLVDPRLVDTVDLSFNPETGRLEMVRSERHHMQLWLWSIDPKNWATGQWRRECRLMDREGKFYADADGFHPAGAVVDTKRGLQHVFIYVGHPNGPAGVFRITRSLSTPKLAEFLNAQTP
;
A
#
# COMPACT_ATOMS: atom_id res chain seq x y z
N MET A 1 -11.86 -57.09 -64.77
CA MET A 1 -13.15 -57.09 -65.49
C MET A 1 -13.91 -55.80 -65.16
N LYS A 2 -14.76 -55.31 -66.09
CA LYS A 2 -15.77 -54.22 -66.07
C LYS A 2 -16.12 -53.60 -64.68
N HIS A 3 -15.94 -52.28 -64.45
CA HIS A 3 -16.88 -51.13 -64.64
C HIS A 3 -17.89 -50.93 -63.47
N TYR A 4 -18.30 -49.73 -63.00
CA TYR A 4 -18.01 -48.30 -63.29
C TYR A 4 -17.58 -47.58 -61.96
N ARG A 5 -17.06 -46.34 -61.82
CA ARG A 5 -16.82 -45.11 -62.65
C ARG A 5 -17.96 -44.09 -62.88
N THR A 6 -18.06 -43.07 -62.00
CA THR A 6 -18.23 -41.65 -62.42
C THR A 6 -17.54 -40.67 -61.45
N THR A 7 -16.90 -39.64 -62.02
CA THR A 7 -16.20 -38.56 -61.30
C THR A 7 -16.30 -37.32 -62.19
N SER A 8 -16.52 -36.14 -61.61
CA SER A 8 -16.50 -34.87 -62.36
C SER A 8 -15.75 -33.80 -61.57
N VAL A 9 -14.95 -33.03 -62.30
CA VAL A 9 -14.10 -31.94 -61.84
C VAL A 9 -14.45 -30.67 -62.65
N CYS A 10 -14.27 -29.51 -62.01
CA CYS A 10 -14.24 -28.10 -62.46
C CYS A 10 -14.13 -27.81 -63.99
N LEU A 11 -14.57 -26.68 -64.55
CA LEU A 11 -14.20 -25.28 -64.23
C LEU A 11 -15.16 -24.22 -64.86
N PHE A 12 -15.34 -23.06 -64.18
CA PHE A 12 -15.54 -21.67 -64.67
C PHE A 12 -16.71 -21.24 -65.59
N LEU A 13 -17.42 -20.18 -65.14
CA LEU A 13 -17.50 -18.89 -65.85
C LEU A 13 -17.93 -17.73 -64.91
N LEU A 14 -17.95 -16.49 -65.42
CA LEU A 14 -17.73 -15.24 -64.67
C LEU A 14 -18.99 -14.38 -64.37
N ALA A 15 -18.91 -13.69 -63.23
CA ALA A 15 -19.28 -12.28 -62.97
C ALA A 15 -20.76 -11.79 -62.88
N TRP A 16 -20.96 -11.00 -61.80
CA TRP A 16 -21.86 -9.84 -61.61
C TRP A 16 -23.37 -10.05 -61.40
N GLY A 17 -23.89 -9.36 -60.37
CA GLY A 17 -25.12 -8.58 -60.58
C GLY A 17 -26.40 -8.96 -59.83
N SER A 18 -26.37 -9.19 -58.51
CA SER A 18 -27.52 -8.80 -57.68
C SER A 18 -27.10 -8.35 -56.28
N LEU A 19 -27.53 -7.14 -55.92
CA LEU A 19 -27.50 -6.66 -54.54
C LEU A 19 -28.58 -7.41 -53.75
N GLY A 20 -28.21 -8.56 -53.21
CA GLY A 20 -28.94 -9.17 -52.11
C GLY A 20 -28.86 -8.26 -50.89
N LEU A 21 -29.94 -7.52 -50.63
CA LEU A 21 -30.17 -6.89 -49.33
C LEU A 21 -29.99 -7.96 -48.25
N CYS A 22 -29.06 -7.76 -47.31
CA CYS A 22 -29.02 -8.61 -46.12
C CYS A 22 -30.36 -8.47 -45.39
N GLU A 23 -31.07 -9.58 -45.23
CA GLU A 23 -32.25 -9.63 -44.38
C GLU A 23 -31.90 -9.16 -42.96
N GLU A 24 -32.84 -8.48 -42.31
CA GLU A 24 -32.66 -7.99 -40.95
C GLU A 24 -32.39 -9.16 -40.00
N GLY A 25 -31.20 -9.17 -39.38
CA GLY A 25 -30.75 -10.29 -38.55
C GLY A 25 -31.68 -10.55 -37.36
N ASP A 26 -32.17 -11.78 -37.26
CA ASP A 26 -33.13 -12.23 -36.25
C ASP A 26 -32.64 -11.95 -34.82
N MET A 27 -33.28 -11.00 -34.12
CA MET A 27 -32.89 -10.61 -32.76
C MET A 27 -33.06 -11.78 -31.76
N PRO A 28 -32.02 -12.18 -31.00
CA PRO A 28 -32.09 -13.31 -30.06
C PRO A 28 -33.32 -13.26 -29.16
N SER A 29 -34.15 -14.31 -29.14
CA SER A 29 -35.47 -14.26 -28.48
C SER A 29 -35.32 -14.02 -26.97
N SER A 30 -35.97 -12.97 -26.44
CA SER A 30 -35.96 -12.68 -24.99
C SER A 30 -36.60 -13.78 -24.14
N ARG A 31 -37.37 -14.69 -24.74
CA ARG A 31 -37.86 -15.91 -24.07
C ARG A 31 -36.78 -17.00 -23.92
N GLN A 32 -35.81 -17.03 -24.83
CA GLN A 32 -34.73 -18.03 -24.86
C GLN A 32 -33.49 -17.60 -24.10
N LEU A 33 -33.25 -16.27 -23.98
CA LEU A 33 -32.17 -15.71 -23.19
C LEU A 33 -32.21 -16.16 -21.72
N GLY A 34 -31.04 -16.53 -21.19
CA GLY A 34 -30.88 -17.12 -19.86
C GLY A 34 -31.41 -18.54 -19.73
N ARG A 35 -31.83 -19.18 -20.83
CA ARG A 35 -32.40 -20.54 -20.84
C ARG A 35 -31.67 -21.40 -21.87
N THR A 36 -32.17 -21.41 -23.10
CA THR A 36 -31.59 -22.15 -24.23
C THR A 36 -30.51 -21.34 -24.95
N ASP A 37 -30.57 -20.01 -24.92
CA ASP A 37 -29.45 -19.14 -25.29
C ASP A 37 -28.88 -18.49 -24.02
N LYS A 38 -27.57 -18.61 -23.81
CA LYS A 38 -26.90 -18.05 -22.63
C LYS A 38 -26.79 -16.53 -22.74
N PHE A 39 -26.93 -15.82 -21.62
CA PHE A 39 -26.64 -14.39 -21.58
C PHE A 39 -25.15 -14.12 -21.92
N ARG A 40 -24.92 -13.17 -22.82
CA ARG A 40 -23.62 -12.65 -23.24
C ARG A 40 -23.73 -11.13 -23.23
N VAL A 41 -23.65 -10.55 -22.04
CA VAL A 41 -23.93 -9.12 -21.80
C VAL A 41 -22.64 -8.31 -21.81
N LEU A 42 -22.58 -7.20 -22.55
CA LEU A 42 -21.50 -6.23 -22.46
C LEU A 42 -21.99 -4.92 -21.84
N VAL A 43 -21.46 -4.57 -20.67
CA VAL A 43 -21.63 -3.24 -20.06
C VAL A 43 -20.48 -2.36 -20.55
N ASP A 44 -20.75 -1.44 -21.45
CA ASP A 44 -19.69 -0.69 -22.15
C ASP A 44 -19.31 0.62 -21.45
N LYS A 45 -18.00 0.81 -21.20
CA LYS A 45 -17.37 2.13 -20.98
C LYS A 45 -16.38 2.52 -22.09
N VAL A 46 -15.85 1.58 -22.86
CA VAL A 46 -14.69 1.79 -23.75
C VAL A 46 -15.12 2.34 -25.11
N LEU A 47 -16.13 1.75 -25.75
CA LEU A 47 -16.53 2.11 -27.10
C LEU A 47 -17.31 3.44 -27.08
N MET A 48 -18.27 3.59 -26.17
CA MET A 48 -19.08 4.80 -26.05
C MET A 48 -18.29 6.06 -25.64
N GLN A 49 -17.07 5.91 -25.09
CA GLN A 49 -16.17 7.04 -24.82
C GLN A 49 -15.51 7.60 -26.09
N GLN A 50 -15.53 6.86 -27.21
CA GLN A 50 -14.83 7.25 -28.44
C GLN A 50 -15.59 8.34 -29.21
N GLY A 51 -14.96 9.49 -29.40
CA GLY A 51 -15.50 10.61 -30.18
C GLY A 51 -14.54 11.79 -30.24
N PRO A 52 -14.84 12.80 -31.08
CA PRO A 52 -14.03 14.04 -31.16
C PRO A 52 -14.07 14.85 -29.85
N ASP A 53 -15.13 14.70 -29.06
CA ASP A 53 -15.17 15.10 -27.65
C ASP A 53 -15.46 13.88 -26.76
N SER A 54 -14.40 13.37 -26.10
CA SER A 54 -14.46 12.23 -25.19
C SER A 54 -15.27 12.48 -23.92
N LYS A 55 -15.76 13.71 -23.70
CA LYS A 55 -16.71 14.05 -22.63
C LYS A 55 -18.16 13.72 -22.98
N THR A 56 -18.48 13.46 -24.25
CA THR A 56 -19.89 13.30 -24.68
C THR A 56 -20.49 11.92 -24.43
N TRP A 57 -19.66 10.88 -24.20
CA TRP A 57 -20.03 9.49 -23.87
C TRP A 57 -21.28 9.01 -24.63
N ARG A 58 -21.19 8.62 -25.91
CA ARG A 58 -22.36 8.23 -26.73
C ARG A 58 -22.18 6.89 -27.43
N MET A 59 -23.24 6.08 -27.42
CA MET A 59 -23.31 4.83 -28.18
C MET A 59 -23.63 5.12 -29.66
N LYS A 60 -22.97 4.40 -30.58
CA LYS A 60 -23.10 4.61 -32.04
C LYS A 60 -23.33 3.31 -32.79
N ASP A 61 -23.79 3.42 -34.04
CA ASP A 61 -24.05 2.30 -34.94
C ASP A 61 -22.84 1.40 -35.21
N GLU A 62 -21.63 1.97 -35.34
CA GLU A 62 -20.41 1.16 -35.50
C GLU A 62 -20.10 0.32 -34.24
N TYR A 63 -20.25 0.90 -33.05
CA TYR A 63 -19.96 0.21 -31.78
C TYR A 63 -21.00 -0.86 -31.47
N ILE A 64 -22.28 -0.63 -31.79
CA ILE A 64 -23.35 -1.63 -31.59
C ILE A 64 -23.11 -2.84 -32.51
N ARG A 65 -22.71 -2.62 -33.78
CA ARG A 65 -22.32 -3.70 -34.70
C ARG A 65 -21.10 -4.46 -34.21
N GLU A 66 -20.05 -3.77 -33.78
CA GLU A 66 -18.83 -4.41 -33.29
C GLU A 66 -19.08 -5.33 -32.07
N ILE A 67 -19.95 -4.91 -31.15
CA ILE A 67 -20.36 -5.72 -29.98
C ILE A 67 -21.14 -6.97 -30.41
N ARG A 68 -22.09 -6.81 -31.34
CA ARG A 68 -22.84 -7.94 -31.92
C ARG A 68 -21.91 -8.91 -32.66
N ASP A 69 -20.97 -8.40 -33.45
CA ASP A 69 -20.06 -9.20 -34.27
C ASP A 69 -19.04 -9.98 -33.40
N ALA A 70 -18.74 -9.47 -32.20
CA ALA A 70 -18.06 -10.22 -31.14
C ALA A 70 -18.95 -11.25 -30.42
N GLY A 71 -20.20 -11.45 -30.86
CA GLY A 71 -21.12 -12.50 -30.39
C GLY A 71 -21.88 -12.18 -29.09
N PHE A 72 -21.82 -10.95 -28.59
CA PHE A 72 -22.64 -10.52 -27.46
C PHE A 72 -24.11 -10.39 -27.90
N ASN A 73 -25.06 -10.79 -27.05
CA ASN A 73 -26.50 -10.73 -27.35
C ASN A 73 -27.24 -9.61 -26.60
N VAL A 74 -26.60 -8.95 -25.64
CA VAL A 74 -27.13 -7.75 -24.97
C VAL A 74 -26.05 -6.68 -24.81
N VAL A 75 -26.37 -5.43 -25.16
CA VAL A 75 -25.52 -4.24 -24.91
C VAL A 75 -26.12 -3.33 -23.83
N VAL A 76 -25.25 -2.84 -22.93
CA VAL A 76 -25.60 -2.00 -21.79
C VAL A 76 -24.62 -0.81 -21.69
N PRO A 77 -24.88 0.33 -22.35
CA PRO A 77 -24.02 1.51 -22.24
C PRO A 77 -24.03 2.04 -20.81
N ARG A 78 -22.85 2.31 -20.24
CA ARG A 78 -22.70 2.67 -18.82
C ARG A 78 -23.31 4.03 -18.44
N TYR A 79 -23.51 4.92 -19.41
CA TYR A 79 -23.98 6.29 -19.18
C TYR A 79 -25.25 6.62 -19.99
N GLY A 80 -26.08 7.48 -19.39
CA GLY A 80 -27.25 8.08 -20.03
C GLY A 80 -28.59 7.37 -19.79
N GLY A 81 -28.67 6.44 -18.83
CA GLY A 81 -29.94 5.80 -18.46
C GLY A 81 -31.01 6.81 -18.00
N GLU A 82 -30.61 7.86 -17.27
CA GLU A 82 -31.56 8.86 -16.74
C GLU A 82 -32.24 9.74 -17.82
N ASP A 83 -31.77 9.68 -19.07
CA ASP A 83 -32.35 10.39 -20.22
C ASP A 83 -33.17 9.43 -21.09
N LEU A 84 -34.50 9.46 -20.94
CA LEU A 84 -35.43 8.59 -21.67
C LEU A 84 -35.36 8.78 -23.20
N ALA A 85 -35.02 9.97 -23.71
CA ALA A 85 -34.90 10.20 -25.14
C ALA A 85 -33.67 9.49 -25.70
N ARG A 86 -32.54 9.58 -24.99
CA ARG A 86 -31.31 8.87 -25.30
C ARG A 86 -31.45 7.35 -25.15
N VAL A 87 -32.18 6.87 -24.14
CA VAL A 87 -32.49 5.44 -23.98
C VAL A 87 -33.29 4.91 -25.18
N ARG A 88 -34.29 5.65 -25.67
CA ARG A 88 -35.05 5.29 -26.88
C ARG A 88 -34.18 5.31 -28.15
N ASP A 89 -33.27 6.28 -28.30
CA ASP A 89 -32.33 6.33 -29.42
C ASP A 89 -31.43 5.08 -29.47
N VAL A 90 -30.86 4.66 -28.35
CA VAL A 90 -30.02 3.45 -28.31
C VAL A 90 -30.86 2.19 -28.54
N ALA A 91 -32.09 2.10 -28.00
CA ALA A 91 -32.99 0.98 -28.28
C ALA A 91 -33.25 0.82 -29.79
N ARG A 92 -33.55 1.91 -30.50
CA ARG A 92 -33.73 1.92 -31.98
C ARG A 92 -32.49 1.42 -32.72
N ARG A 93 -31.31 1.91 -32.35
CA ARG A 93 -30.04 1.48 -32.98
C ARG A 93 -29.77 0.00 -32.69
N SER A 94 -30.02 -0.48 -31.47
CA SER A 94 -29.87 -1.89 -31.12
C SER A 94 -30.83 -2.79 -31.90
N GLN A 95 -32.07 -2.35 -32.11
CA GLN A 95 -33.06 -3.04 -32.96
C GLN A 95 -32.57 -3.13 -34.41
N LYS A 96 -32.15 -2.00 -35.00
CA LYS A 96 -31.59 -1.92 -36.36
C LYS A 96 -30.42 -2.88 -36.59
N HIS A 97 -29.61 -3.16 -35.57
CA HIS A 97 -28.43 -4.02 -35.70
C HIS A 97 -28.64 -5.47 -35.25
N GLY A 98 -29.80 -5.82 -34.69
CA GLY A 98 -30.12 -7.20 -34.30
C GLY A 98 -29.64 -7.61 -32.90
N ILE A 99 -29.43 -6.68 -31.97
CA ILE A 99 -28.98 -6.96 -30.59
C ILE A 99 -29.96 -6.44 -29.53
N ARG A 100 -30.05 -7.10 -28.38
CA ARG A 100 -30.88 -6.62 -27.26
C ARG A 100 -30.18 -5.50 -26.48
N TYR A 101 -30.97 -4.71 -25.78
CA TYR A 101 -30.53 -3.50 -25.09
C TYR A 101 -31.11 -3.42 -23.67
N MET A 102 -30.31 -2.86 -22.75
CA MET A 102 -30.79 -2.34 -21.47
C MET A 102 -30.02 -1.06 -21.10
N PRO A 103 -30.64 -0.06 -20.45
CA PRO A 103 -29.94 1.05 -19.84
C PRO A 103 -29.29 0.60 -18.51
N TRP A 104 -28.11 1.13 -18.22
CA TRP A 104 -27.54 1.11 -16.88
C TRP A 104 -28.17 2.23 -16.04
N LEU A 105 -28.72 1.89 -14.88
CA LEU A 105 -29.27 2.82 -13.91
C LEU A 105 -28.71 2.50 -12.51
N ARG A 106 -28.26 3.53 -11.77
CA ARG A 106 -27.93 3.35 -10.35
C ARG A 106 -29.19 2.90 -9.59
N GLY A 107 -29.07 1.91 -8.72
CA GLY A 107 -30.08 1.57 -7.71
C GLY A 107 -30.12 2.57 -6.54
N THR A 108 -29.25 3.59 -6.56
CA THR A 108 -29.08 4.60 -5.52
C THR A 108 -29.30 6.01 -6.09
N LEU A 109 -30.04 6.86 -5.37
CA LEU A 109 -30.22 8.27 -5.71
C LEU A 109 -29.25 9.12 -4.88
N HIS A 110 -28.45 9.96 -5.56
CA HIS A 110 -27.42 10.80 -4.93
C HIS A 110 -28.00 12.11 -4.38
N ALA A 111 -27.59 12.48 -3.16
CA ALA A 111 -27.90 13.77 -2.55
C ALA A 111 -26.81 14.82 -2.82
N TYR A 112 -27.03 15.70 -3.80
CA TYR A 112 -26.04 16.64 -4.34
C TYR A 112 -25.62 17.81 -3.41
N TYR A 113 -26.27 18.02 -2.26
CA TYR A 113 -26.05 19.18 -1.40
C TYR A 113 -25.36 18.84 -0.06
N LYS A 114 -24.73 19.84 0.59
CA LYS A 114 -24.04 19.63 1.88
C LYS A 114 -24.99 19.53 3.09
N ASN A 115 -26.16 20.16 3.05
CA ASN A 115 -27.12 20.17 4.15
C ASN A 115 -28.03 18.94 4.08
N SER A 116 -28.36 18.34 5.23
CA SER A 116 -29.37 17.28 5.27
C SER A 116 -30.73 17.83 4.87
N ASP A 117 -31.42 17.11 3.99
CA ASP A 117 -32.80 17.33 3.60
C ASP A 117 -33.76 16.33 4.28
N ASN A 118 -33.28 15.69 5.36
CA ASN A 118 -33.93 14.66 6.19
C ASN A 118 -34.45 13.42 5.42
N LYS A 119 -34.02 13.23 4.17
CA LYS A 119 -34.41 12.11 3.29
C LYS A 119 -33.27 11.11 3.05
N ARG A 120 -32.13 11.31 3.69
CA ARG A 120 -30.91 10.51 3.51
C ARG A 120 -30.95 9.25 4.35
N MET A 121 -30.24 8.24 3.89
CA MET A 121 -30.02 7.02 4.64
C MET A 121 -29.08 7.29 5.82
N ILE A 122 -29.44 6.85 7.02
CA ILE A 122 -28.60 6.92 8.22
C ILE A 122 -28.25 5.50 8.64
N TRP A 123 -26.95 5.19 8.74
CA TRP A 123 -26.45 3.90 9.20
C TRP A 123 -26.70 3.70 10.70
N GLU A 124 -26.62 2.44 11.16
CA GLU A 124 -26.81 2.02 12.56
C GLU A 124 -26.01 2.84 13.60
N ASN A 125 -24.81 3.27 13.24
CA ASN A 125 -23.92 4.10 14.07
C ASN A 125 -24.23 5.62 14.00
N GLY A 126 -25.36 6.01 13.41
CA GLY A 126 -25.77 7.41 13.23
C GLY A 126 -25.08 8.16 12.10
N VAL A 127 -24.20 7.52 11.31
CA VAL A 127 -23.54 8.20 10.19
C VAL A 127 -24.52 8.41 9.04
N GLU A 128 -24.70 9.66 8.61
CA GLU A 128 -25.49 10.00 7.42
C GLU A 128 -24.74 9.64 6.13
N SER A 129 -25.43 8.97 5.20
CA SER A 129 -24.95 8.67 3.86
C SER A 129 -25.33 9.77 2.84
N ARG A 130 -24.58 9.87 1.73
CA ARG A 130 -24.93 10.74 0.58
C ARG A 130 -25.96 10.12 -0.36
N MET A 131 -26.62 9.05 0.07
CA MET A 131 -27.73 8.39 -0.63
C MET A 131 -29.06 8.76 0.01
N TYR A 132 -30.09 8.93 -0.82
CA TYR A 132 -31.46 8.93 -0.32
C TYR A 132 -31.81 7.57 0.30
N SER A 133 -32.59 7.60 1.37
CA SER A 133 -33.14 6.43 2.04
C SER A 133 -34.22 5.77 1.17
N PRO A 134 -34.30 4.43 1.09
CA PRO A 134 -35.43 3.72 0.48
C PRO A 134 -36.77 3.99 1.19
N ASN A 135 -36.76 4.64 2.36
CA ASN A 135 -37.97 5.09 3.06
C ASN A 135 -38.51 6.44 2.55
N ALA A 136 -37.71 7.21 1.81
CA ALA A 136 -38.09 8.52 1.30
C ALA A 136 -38.87 8.42 -0.03
N ASP A 137 -40.03 9.06 -0.13
CA ASP A 137 -40.84 9.03 -1.37
C ASP A 137 -40.12 9.63 -2.58
N ALA A 138 -39.18 10.57 -2.38
CA ALA A 138 -38.36 11.14 -3.45
C ALA A 138 -37.54 10.09 -4.22
N PHE A 139 -37.03 9.06 -3.53
CA PHE A 139 -36.36 7.92 -4.14
C PHE A 139 -37.31 7.18 -5.08
N TRP A 140 -38.50 6.80 -4.58
CA TRP A 140 -39.49 6.06 -5.34
C TRP A 140 -40.08 6.84 -6.52
N GLN A 141 -40.26 8.16 -6.38
CA GLN A 141 -40.73 9.03 -7.47
C GLN A 141 -39.74 9.05 -8.64
N TRP A 142 -38.44 9.25 -8.35
CA TRP A 142 -37.38 9.20 -9.36
C TRP A 142 -37.28 7.80 -10.00
N TRP A 143 -37.25 6.75 -9.18
CA TRP A 143 -37.03 5.37 -9.62
C TRP A 143 -38.20 4.86 -10.48
N THR A 144 -39.44 5.09 -10.03
CA THR A 144 -40.66 4.71 -10.77
C THR A 144 -40.76 5.44 -12.10
N ARG A 145 -40.48 6.76 -12.13
CA ARG A 145 -40.50 7.56 -13.36
C ARG A 145 -39.58 6.98 -14.43
N LEU A 146 -38.36 6.59 -14.05
CA LEU A 146 -37.38 6.03 -14.99
C LEU A 146 -37.75 4.61 -15.41
N ILE A 147 -38.01 3.70 -14.47
CA ILE A 147 -38.24 2.28 -14.78
C ILE A 147 -39.56 2.07 -15.55
N VAL A 148 -40.64 2.78 -15.20
CA VAL A 148 -41.89 2.74 -16.00
C VAL A 148 -41.70 3.44 -17.35
N GLY A 149 -40.83 4.46 -17.42
CA GLY A 149 -40.40 5.05 -18.69
C GLY A 149 -39.69 4.05 -19.61
N TYR A 150 -38.78 3.25 -19.06
CA TYR A 150 -38.13 2.14 -19.77
C TYR A 150 -39.12 1.07 -20.21
N ALA A 151 -40.08 0.70 -19.35
CA ALA A 151 -41.12 -0.26 -19.70
C ALA A 151 -41.94 0.22 -20.92
N LYS A 152 -42.28 1.51 -20.99
CA LYS A 152 -42.96 2.12 -22.14
C LYS A 152 -42.11 2.06 -23.41
N ILE A 153 -40.82 2.42 -23.33
CA ILE A 153 -39.89 2.30 -24.46
C ILE A 153 -39.81 0.83 -24.94
N SER A 154 -39.80 -0.16 -24.03
CA SER A 154 -39.73 -1.58 -24.40
C SER A 154 -41.01 -2.15 -25.06
N ALA A 155 -42.15 -1.46 -24.92
CA ALA A 155 -43.37 -1.81 -25.64
C ALA A 155 -43.34 -1.31 -27.10
N GLU A 156 -42.60 -0.22 -27.36
CA GLU A 156 -42.38 0.36 -28.69
C GLU A 156 -41.19 -0.32 -29.41
N GLU A 157 -40.05 -0.41 -28.72
CA GLU A 157 -38.74 -0.82 -29.25
C GLU A 157 -38.38 -2.22 -28.73
N LYS A 158 -38.63 -3.25 -29.56
CA LYS A 158 -38.50 -4.67 -29.20
C LYS A 158 -37.09 -5.08 -28.76
N SER A 159 -36.04 -4.34 -29.12
CA SER A 159 -34.67 -4.60 -28.67
C SER A 159 -34.51 -4.46 -27.14
N MET A 160 -35.30 -3.59 -26.50
CA MET A 160 -35.18 -3.31 -25.08
C MET A 160 -35.84 -4.41 -24.24
N ILE A 161 -35.06 -5.09 -23.40
CA ILE A 161 -35.55 -6.26 -22.62
C ILE A 161 -35.77 -5.96 -21.13
N GLY A 162 -35.18 -4.87 -20.62
CA GLY A 162 -35.12 -4.62 -19.19
C GLY A 162 -34.24 -3.43 -18.82
N VAL A 163 -33.82 -3.39 -17.55
CA VAL A 163 -32.90 -2.41 -16.96
C VAL A 163 -31.81 -3.13 -16.15
N PHE A 164 -30.58 -2.62 -16.20
CA PHE A 164 -29.49 -3.06 -15.33
C PHE A 164 -29.36 -2.11 -14.14
N LEU A 165 -29.68 -2.60 -12.93
CA LEU A 165 -29.72 -1.85 -11.68
C LEU A 165 -28.46 -2.10 -10.85
N ASP A 166 -27.84 -1.00 -10.45
CA ASP A 166 -26.50 -0.98 -9.84
C ASP A 166 -26.56 -0.35 -8.44
N PHE A 167 -26.62 -1.23 -7.44
CA PHE A 167 -26.71 -0.95 -6.01
C PHE A 167 -25.35 -0.98 -5.30
N GLU A 168 -24.23 -0.96 -6.01
CA GLU A 168 -22.92 -0.80 -5.39
C GLU A 168 -22.84 0.59 -4.70
N ASN A 169 -22.30 0.63 -3.48
CA ASN A 169 -22.24 1.85 -2.68
C ASN A 169 -20.89 2.58 -2.89
N TYR A 170 -20.95 3.73 -3.54
CA TYR A 170 -19.80 4.60 -3.83
C TYR A 170 -19.55 5.67 -2.75
N PHE A 171 -20.17 5.51 -1.58
CA PHE A 171 -20.08 6.42 -0.44
C PHE A 171 -19.63 5.67 0.82
N LYS A 172 -19.24 6.40 1.87
CA LYS A 172 -18.84 5.79 3.15
C LYS A 172 -19.99 4.91 3.71
N GLY A 173 -19.70 3.65 4.01
CA GLY A 173 -20.67 2.65 4.48
C GLY A 173 -20.27 1.22 4.10
N LYS A 174 -21.23 0.29 4.13
CA LYS A 174 -21.08 -1.08 3.57
C LYS A 174 -20.92 -1.01 2.04
N SER A 175 -20.29 -2.00 1.40
CA SER A 175 -19.98 -1.99 -0.04
C SER A 175 -21.21 -2.06 -0.97
N ALA A 176 -22.35 -2.54 -0.48
CA ALA A 176 -23.62 -2.57 -1.21
C ALA A 176 -24.70 -1.74 -0.49
N ALA A 177 -25.60 -1.15 -1.26
CA ALA A 177 -26.80 -0.48 -0.79
C ALA A 177 -28.01 -1.43 -0.93
N TYR A 178 -28.97 -1.48 0.00
CA TYR A 178 -29.15 -0.75 1.24
C TYR A 178 -29.34 -1.73 2.41
N ASP A 179 -29.08 -1.24 3.62
CA ASP A 179 -29.41 -1.89 4.88
C ASP A 179 -30.53 -1.10 5.60
N LEU A 180 -30.92 -1.51 6.81
CA LEU A 180 -31.83 -0.74 7.66
C LEU A 180 -31.30 0.70 7.83
N SER A 181 -32.19 1.66 7.59
CA SER A 181 -31.93 3.08 7.86
C SER A 181 -32.51 3.46 9.23
N TYR A 182 -31.83 4.37 9.91
CA TYR A 182 -32.25 4.96 11.19
C TYR A 182 -32.60 6.45 11.03
N ASP A 183 -33.03 6.83 9.82
CA ASP A 183 -33.45 8.18 9.46
C ASP A 183 -34.76 8.63 10.15
N ASP A 184 -35.01 9.94 10.14
CA ASP A 184 -36.17 10.53 10.81
C ASP A 184 -37.51 10.04 10.22
N ILE A 185 -37.58 9.81 8.90
CA ILE A 185 -38.80 9.42 8.20
C ILE A 185 -39.25 8.05 8.72
N ILE A 186 -38.34 7.07 8.74
CA ILE A 186 -38.69 5.71 9.16
C ILE A 186 -38.83 5.58 10.68
N PHE A 187 -37.99 6.28 11.46
CA PHE A 187 -38.06 6.23 12.91
C PHE A 187 -39.38 6.81 13.41
N GLN A 188 -39.77 8.02 13.00
CA GLN A 188 -41.02 8.63 13.44
C GLN A 188 -42.25 7.88 12.91
N ALA A 189 -42.20 7.33 11.69
CA ALA A 189 -43.28 6.48 11.16
C ALA A 189 -43.46 5.20 11.99
N PHE A 190 -42.38 4.60 12.50
CA PHE A 190 -42.46 3.42 13.37
C PHE A 190 -43.00 3.76 14.76
N ILE A 191 -42.50 4.83 15.40
CA ILE A 191 -42.99 5.29 16.71
C ILE A 191 -44.50 5.57 16.67
N ALA A 192 -44.97 6.25 15.63
CA ALA A 192 -46.40 6.45 15.39
C ALA A 192 -47.16 5.12 15.20
N ALA A 193 -46.61 4.17 14.44
CA ALA A 193 -47.22 2.86 14.24
C ALA A 193 -47.25 1.97 15.50
N GLN A 194 -46.38 2.21 16.48
CA GLN A 194 -46.45 1.58 17.81
C GLN A 194 -47.42 2.31 18.78
N ASN A 195 -48.16 3.32 18.32
CA ASN A 195 -49.00 4.21 19.15
C ASN A 195 -48.23 4.89 20.30
N MET A 196 -46.92 5.08 20.14
CA MET A 196 -46.09 5.76 21.12
C MET A 196 -46.15 7.28 20.91
N LYS A 197 -46.02 8.05 21.99
CA LYS A 197 -45.83 9.52 21.87
C LYS A 197 -44.53 9.79 21.12
N ALA A 198 -44.49 10.89 20.36
CA ALA A 198 -43.28 11.30 19.65
C ALA A 198 -42.10 11.48 20.63
N ILE A 199 -40.97 10.86 20.30
CA ILE A 199 -39.75 10.88 21.10
C ILE A 199 -38.58 11.45 20.32
N ALA A 200 -37.72 12.20 21.01
CA ALA A 200 -36.54 12.84 20.44
C ALA A 200 -35.28 12.00 20.72
N VAL A 201 -35.12 10.89 20.00
CA VAL A 201 -33.88 10.09 20.02
C VAL A 201 -32.97 10.54 18.89
N ALA A 202 -31.73 10.95 19.22
CA ALA A 202 -30.76 11.40 18.22
C ALA A 202 -30.32 10.23 17.31
N PRO A 203 -30.01 10.46 16.01
CA PRO A 203 -29.84 9.36 15.05
C PRO A 203 -28.82 8.28 15.44
N LYS A 204 -27.71 8.68 16.09
CA LYS A 204 -26.66 7.77 16.59
C LYS A 204 -27.09 6.85 17.74
N ASP A 205 -28.12 7.23 18.49
CA ASP A 205 -28.55 6.51 19.69
C ASP A 205 -29.80 5.65 19.40
N ARG A 206 -30.42 5.75 18.21
CA ARG A 206 -31.66 5.05 17.83
C ARG A 206 -31.54 3.53 17.82
N HIS A 207 -30.40 2.99 17.38
CA HIS A 207 -30.20 1.54 17.37
C HIS A 207 -30.19 0.96 18.79
N ALA A 208 -29.35 1.53 19.66
CA ALA A 208 -29.26 1.14 21.07
C ALA A 208 -30.61 1.29 21.78
N TRP A 209 -31.28 2.42 21.60
CA TRP A 209 -32.60 2.66 22.17
C TRP A 209 -33.65 1.64 21.70
N LEU A 210 -33.70 1.32 20.40
CA LEU A 210 -34.61 0.29 19.88
C LEU A 210 -34.32 -1.11 20.44
N ALA A 211 -33.05 -1.43 20.71
CA ALA A 211 -32.65 -2.69 21.35
C ALA A 211 -33.04 -2.72 22.84
N GLU A 212 -32.75 -1.65 23.59
CA GLU A 212 -33.13 -1.49 25.00
C GLU A 212 -34.64 -1.60 25.25
N GLN A 213 -35.47 -1.07 24.32
CA GLN A 213 -36.92 -1.20 24.40
C GLN A 213 -37.46 -2.55 23.89
N GLY A 214 -36.62 -3.45 23.38
CA GLY A 214 -37.05 -4.71 22.74
C GLY A 214 -37.86 -4.51 21.44
N LEU A 215 -37.69 -3.37 20.77
CA LEU A 215 -38.45 -2.97 19.58
C LEU A 215 -37.68 -3.14 18.26
N HIS A 216 -36.38 -3.42 18.30
CA HIS A 216 -35.52 -3.45 17.11
C HIS A 216 -36.01 -4.39 16.00
N GLN A 217 -36.38 -5.64 16.32
CA GLN A 217 -36.89 -6.57 15.31
C GLN A 217 -38.19 -6.05 14.66
N LYS A 218 -39.13 -5.53 15.45
CA LYS A 218 -40.37 -4.91 14.94
C LYS A 218 -40.09 -3.72 14.03
N PHE A 219 -39.06 -2.93 14.33
CA PHE A 219 -38.62 -1.81 13.50
C PHE A 219 -38.02 -2.30 12.17
N ALA A 220 -37.22 -3.37 12.19
CA ALA A 220 -36.68 -4.00 10.99
C ALA A 220 -37.80 -4.53 10.08
N ASP A 221 -38.74 -5.29 10.65
CA ASP A 221 -39.87 -5.88 9.91
C ASP A 221 -40.77 -4.79 9.30
N PHE A 222 -41.14 -3.77 10.08
CA PHE A 222 -41.93 -2.61 9.62
C PHE A 222 -41.26 -1.87 8.45
N GLN A 223 -39.94 -1.71 8.50
CA GLN A 223 -39.17 -1.07 7.44
C GLN A 223 -39.12 -1.94 6.17
N ILE A 224 -38.91 -3.26 6.31
CA ILE A 224 -38.93 -4.22 5.21
C ILE A 224 -40.31 -4.29 4.53
N ASP A 225 -41.41 -4.34 5.27
CA ASP A 225 -42.77 -4.42 4.70
C ASP A 225 -43.14 -3.18 3.88
N ARG A 226 -42.66 -2.00 4.30
CA ARG A 226 -42.81 -0.76 3.53
C ARG A 226 -42.03 -0.83 2.22
N TRP A 227 -40.81 -1.35 2.23
CA TRP A 227 -40.02 -1.57 1.02
C TRP A 227 -40.70 -2.57 0.07
N ARG A 228 -41.21 -3.69 0.59
CA ARG A 228 -41.95 -4.71 -0.18
C ARG A 228 -43.20 -4.12 -0.84
N THR A 229 -43.97 -3.33 -0.09
CA THR A 229 -45.17 -2.64 -0.59
C THR A 229 -44.85 -1.71 -1.76
N LYS A 230 -43.77 -0.91 -1.65
CA LYS A 230 -43.33 -0.01 -2.72
C LYS A 230 -42.78 -0.78 -3.94
N CYS A 231 -42.04 -1.87 -3.73
CA CYS A 231 -41.62 -2.75 -4.82
C CYS A 231 -42.83 -3.34 -5.57
N ARG A 232 -43.82 -3.88 -4.85
CA ARG A 232 -45.02 -4.47 -5.45
C ARG A 232 -45.80 -3.46 -6.31
N ALA A 233 -45.96 -2.23 -5.82
CA ALA A 233 -46.59 -1.15 -6.59
C ALA A 233 -45.79 -0.80 -7.86
N LEU A 234 -44.46 -0.77 -7.78
CA LEU A 234 -43.59 -0.60 -8.95
C LEU A 234 -43.74 -1.77 -9.96
N ARG A 235 -43.74 -3.02 -9.49
CA ARG A 235 -43.93 -4.21 -10.35
C ARG A 235 -45.26 -4.16 -11.09
N GLN A 236 -46.35 -3.83 -10.40
CA GLN A 236 -47.68 -3.65 -10.99
C GLN A 236 -47.69 -2.54 -12.06
N ALA A 237 -47.02 -1.41 -11.80
CA ALA A 237 -46.91 -0.32 -12.77
C ALA A 237 -46.08 -0.68 -14.01
N ILE A 238 -45.09 -1.57 -13.88
CA ILE A 238 -44.34 -2.12 -15.01
C ILE A 238 -45.20 -3.15 -15.77
N ASP A 239 -45.89 -4.05 -15.07
CA ASP A 239 -46.70 -5.12 -15.67
C ASP A 239 -47.90 -4.60 -16.46
N ALA A 240 -48.47 -3.47 -16.03
CA ALA A 240 -49.51 -2.74 -16.78
C ALA A 240 -49.02 -2.20 -18.14
N VAL A 241 -47.71 -2.15 -18.38
CA VAL A 241 -47.09 -1.68 -19.64
C VAL A 241 -46.43 -2.82 -20.40
N ASN A 242 -45.57 -3.59 -19.74
CA ASN A 242 -44.89 -4.75 -20.31
C ASN A 242 -44.58 -5.79 -19.22
N PRO A 243 -45.39 -6.86 -19.06
CA PRO A 243 -45.18 -7.90 -18.05
C PRO A 243 -43.98 -8.82 -18.32
N ARG A 244 -43.23 -8.58 -19.41
CA ARG A 244 -41.97 -9.27 -19.74
C ARG A 244 -40.73 -8.40 -19.51
N PHE A 245 -40.89 -7.16 -19.05
CA PHE A 245 -39.76 -6.28 -18.76
C PHE A 245 -38.96 -6.80 -17.55
N GLN A 246 -37.72 -7.21 -17.82
CA GLN A 246 -36.82 -7.84 -16.84
C GLN A 246 -36.03 -6.79 -16.05
N LEU A 247 -35.62 -7.18 -14.84
CA LEU A 247 -34.71 -6.40 -14.02
C LEU A 247 -33.45 -7.22 -13.78
N PHE A 248 -32.30 -6.62 -14.03
CA PHE A 248 -30.99 -7.16 -13.70
C PHE A 248 -30.49 -6.42 -12.47
N VAL A 249 -29.95 -7.12 -11.47
CA VAL A 249 -29.49 -6.52 -10.21
C VAL A 249 -28.04 -6.88 -9.91
N TYR A 250 -27.27 -5.86 -9.55
CA TYR A 250 -25.87 -5.92 -9.10
C TYR A 250 -25.73 -5.07 -7.83
N PRO A 251 -24.99 -5.50 -6.80
CA PRO A 251 -24.39 -6.83 -6.63
C PRO A 251 -25.42 -7.87 -6.16
N THR A 252 -24.96 -9.03 -5.66
CA THR A 252 -25.87 -10.14 -5.30
C THR A 252 -26.78 -9.80 -4.11
N PRO A 253 -28.00 -10.38 -4.04
CA PRO A 253 -28.91 -10.21 -2.91
C PRO A 253 -28.28 -10.45 -1.53
N VAL A 254 -27.31 -11.37 -1.42
CA VAL A 254 -26.59 -11.68 -0.17
C VAL A 254 -25.87 -10.47 0.44
N GLU A 255 -25.52 -9.47 -0.37
CA GLU A 255 -24.75 -8.29 0.07
C GLU A 255 -25.66 -7.12 0.50
N SER A 256 -26.97 -7.20 0.25
CA SER A 256 -27.91 -6.09 0.46
C SER A 256 -29.27 -6.56 0.98
N LEU A 257 -29.59 -6.18 2.21
CA LEU A 257 -30.87 -6.51 2.85
C LEU A 257 -32.06 -6.01 2.03
N PHE A 258 -31.97 -4.81 1.46
CA PHE A 258 -33.00 -4.26 0.58
C PHE A 258 -33.21 -5.11 -0.68
N ILE A 259 -32.12 -5.58 -1.32
CA ILE A 259 -32.24 -6.47 -2.48
C ILE A 259 -32.86 -7.81 -2.06
N GLN A 260 -32.34 -8.43 -1.00
CA GLN A 260 -32.75 -9.75 -0.50
C GLN A 260 -34.22 -9.80 -0.07
N LYS A 261 -34.68 -8.82 0.69
CA LYS A 261 -35.98 -8.86 1.39
C LYS A 261 -37.11 -8.13 0.66
N ALA A 262 -36.79 -7.25 -0.29
CA ALA A 262 -37.79 -6.48 -1.04
C ALA A 262 -37.64 -6.61 -2.56
N VAL A 263 -36.51 -6.18 -3.14
CA VAL A 263 -36.35 -6.09 -4.60
C VAL A 263 -36.49 -7.45 -5.28
N ALA A 264 -35.72 -8.45 -4.84
CA ALA A 264 -35.74 -9.80 -5.41
C ALA A 264 -37.04 -10.57 -5.13
N GLN A 265 -37.73 -10.24 -4.03
CA GLN A 265 -38.96 -10.89 -3.59
C GLN A 265 -40.20 -10.39 -4.36
N GLU A 266 -40.25 -9.09 -4.71
CA GLU A 266 -41.48 -8.45 -5.21
C GLU A 266 -41.36 -7.93 -6.66
N LEU A 267 -40.15 -7.76 -7.22
CA LEU A 267 -39.98 -7.31 -8.63
C LEU A 267 -39.73 -8.45 -9.63
N ALA A 268 -39.44 -9.67 -9.16
CA ALA A 268 -39.27 -10.85 -9.99
C ALA A 268 -40.62 -11.52 -10.28
N THR A 269 -40.86 -11.97 -11.52
CA THR A 269 -42.07 -12.74 -11.87
C THR A 269 -41.73 -13.95 -12.74
N LYS A 270 -42.62 -14.93 -12.81
CA LYS A 270 -42.46 -16.09 -13.70
C LYS A 270 -42.33 -15.69 -15.18
N GLN A 271 -42.94 -14.56 -15.59
CA GLN A 271 -42.89 -14.04 -16.95
C GLN A 271 -41.64 -13.17 -17.22
N ALA A 272 -41.17 -12.46 -16.20
CA ALA A 272 -39.95 -11.65 -16.21
C ALA A 272 -39.05 -12.03 -15.01
N PRO A 273 -38.31 -13.14 -15.10
CA PRO A 273 -37.36 -13.52 -14.06
C PRO A 273 -36.32 -12.42 -13.83
N MET A 274 -35.99 -12.19 -12.56
CA MET A 274 -34.92 -11.26 -12.19
C MET A 274 -33.57 -11.91 -12.46
N VAL A 275 -32.64 -11.18 -13.05
CA VAL A 275 -31.29 -11.68 -13.32
C VAL A 275 -30.32 -11.14 -12.27
N ILE A 276 -29.77 -12.03 -11.45
CA ILE A 276 -28.74 -11.70 -10.47
C ILE A 276 -27.39 -11.66 -11.20
N ALA A 277 -26.73 -10.51 -11.16
CA ALA A 277 -25.42 -10.30 -11.75
C ALA A 277 -24.35 -10.27 -10.64
N ASP A 278 -23.74 -11.42 -10.37
CA ASP A 278 -22.61 -11.52 -9.43
C ASP A 278 -21.32 -10.97 -10.09
N TRP A 279 -20.48 -10.31 -9.31
CA TRP A 279 -19.20 -9.74 -9.70
C TRP A 279 -17.99 -10.59 -9.30
N ARG A 280 -18.15 -11.59 -8.44
CA ARG A 280 -17.03 -12.24 -7.75
C ARG A 280 -16.12 -13.09 -8.65
N THR A 281 -16.49 -13.29 -9.92
CA THR A 281 -15.62 -13.86 -10.98
C THR A 281 -14.96 -12.81 -11.87
N TYR A 282 -15.10 -11.52 -11.56
CA TYR A 282 -14.57 -10.39 -12.36
C TYR A 282 -13.12 -10.58 -12.78
N GLY A 283 -12.28 -11.05 -11.85
CA GLY A 283 -10.85 -11.24 -12.07
C GLY A 283 -10.33 -12.58 -11.58
N ARG A 284 -9.01 -12.69 -11.53
CA ARG A 284 -8.33 -13.82 -10.92
C ARG A 284 -8.40 -13.69 -9.39
N PRO A 285 -8.74 -14.74 -8.62
CA PRO A 285 -8.71 -14.68 -7.16
C PRO A 285 -7.33 -14.26 -6.64
N PRO A 286 -7.25 -13.50 -5.54
CA PRO A 286 -5.99 -13.10 -4.95
C PRO A 286 -5.20 -14.34 -4.48
N GLY A 287 -3.91 -14.37 -4.77
CA GLY A 287 -3.04 -15.53 -4.54
C GLY A 287 -2.21 -15.88 -5.78
N ALA A 288 -1.25 -16.79 -5.62
CA ALA A 288 -0.20 -17.05 -6.61
C ALA A 288 -0.59 -17.91 -7.81
N MET A 289 -1.77 -17.67 -8.37
CA MET A 289 -2.43 -18.56 -9.33
C MET A 289 -2.07 -18.24 -10.80
N THR A 290 -1.63 -19.27 -11.52
CA THR A 290 -1.67 -19.35 -12.99
C THR A 290 -3.10 -19.18 -13.50
N SER A 291 -3.28 -18.96 -14.80
CA SER A 291 -4.63 -18.76 -15.37
C SER A 291 -5.51 -19.99 -15.16
N LYS A 292 -4.91 -21.18 -15.18
CA LYS A 292 -5.59 -22.46 -14.94
C LYS A 292 -6.08 -22.57 -13.49
N GLU A 293 -5.22 -22.30 -12.50
CA GLU A 293 -5.60 -22.30 -11.09
C GLU A 293 -6.67 -21.23 -10.80
N GLY A 294 -6.54 -20.03 -11.39
CA GLY A 294 -7.52 -18.95 -11.26
C GLY A 294 -8.89 -19.29 -11.83
N LEU A 295 -8.95 -19.90 -13.03
CA LEU A 295 -10.20 -20.37 -13.64
C LEU A 295 -10.86 -21.50 -12.80
N LEU A 296 -10.06 -22.41 -12.25
CA LEU A 296 -10.54 -23.48 -11.35
C LEU A 296 -11.09 -22.91 -10.04
N SER A 297 -10.40 -21.95 -9.44
CA SER A 297 -10.82 -21.27 -8.21
C SER A 297 -12.12 -20.48 -8.43
N ASN A 298 -12.23 -19.70 -9.52
CA ASN A 298 -13.47 -19.01 -9.90
C ASN A 298 -14.63 -19.99 -10.12
N ARG A 299 -14.39 -21.15 -10.74
CA ARG A 299 -15.40 -22.20 -10.93
C ARG A 299 -15.91 -22.77 -9.61
N LEU A 300 -14.99 -23.13 -8.71
CA LEU A 300 -15.34 -23.68 -7.39
C LEU A 300 -16.08 -22.66 -6.52
N TYR A 301 -15.69 -21.39 -6.61
CA TYR A 301 -16.36 -20.28 -5.96
C TYR A 301 -17.81 -20.12 -6.48
N LEU A 302 -17.98 -20.13 -7.80
CA LEU A 302 -19.27 -20.07 -8.48
C LEU A 302 -20.19 -21.21 -8.03
N GLU A 303 -19.69 -22.45 -8.00
CA GLU A 303 -20.43 -23.63 -7.52
C GLU A 303 -20.85 -23.48 -6.04
N THR A 304 -19.95 -22.97 -5.18
CA THR A 304 -20.23 -22.74 -3.75
C THR A 304 -21.30 -21.67 -3.54
N LYS A 305 -21.25 -20.55 -4.28
CA LYS A 305 -22.20 -19.44 -4.12
C LYS A 305 -23.53 -19.67 -4.80
N LEU A 306 -23.61 -20.49 -5.85
CA LEU A 306 -24.88 -20.98 -6.38
C LEU A 306 -25.69 -21.75 -5.33
N ASN A 307 -25.01 -22.54 -4.49
CA ASN A 307 -25.68 -23.22 -3.38
C ASN A 307 -26.15 -22.23 -2.31
N ALA A 308 -25.30 -21.29 -1.87
CA ALA A 308 -25.69 -20.27 -0.91
C ALA A 308 -26.86 -19.38 -1.41
N ASN A 309 -26.91 -19.05 -2.70
CA ASN A 309 -28.02 -18.26 -3.26
C ASN A 309 -29.35 -19.04 -3.27
N ARG A 310 -29.33 -20.38 -3.30
CA ARG A 310 -30.53 -21.22 -3.18
C ARG A 310 -31.08 -21.25 -1.75
N GLU A 311 -30.27 -20.99 -0.73
CA GLU A 311 -30.68 -20.96 0.68
C GLU A 311 -31.62 -19.78 1.01
N PHE A 312 -31.68 -18.75 0.16
CA PHE A 312 -32.50 -17.54 0.39
C PHE A 312 -33.92 -17.59 -0.20
N ASP A 313 -34.32 -18.71 -0.81
CA ASP A 313 -35.65 -18.93 -1.42
C ASP A 313 -36.13 -17.74 -2.26
N LEU A 314 -35.30 -17.34 -3.24
CA LEU A 314 -35.61 -16.20 -4.11
C LEU A 314 -36.51 -16.65 -5.28
N PRO A 315 -37.73 -16.09 -5.41
CA PRO A 315 -38.66 -16.52 -6.46
C PRO A 315 -38.19 -16.04 -7.84
N HIS A 316 -38.27 -16.94 -8.82
CA HIS A 316 -38.12 -16.61 -10.25
C HIS A 316 -36.82 -15.85 -10.59
N THR A 317 -35.67 -16.31 -10.10
CA THR A 317 -34.36 -15.72 -10.42
C THR A 317 -33.59 -16.52 -11.48
N MET A 318 -32.83 -15.81 -12.32
CA MET A 318 -31.73 -16.31 -13.15
C MET A 318 -30.41 -15.80 -12.59
N TYR A 319 -29.30 -16.45 -12.93
CA TYR A 319 -27.98 -16.11 -12.42
C TYR A 319 -26.93 -15.98 -13.52
N ILE A 320 -26.21 -14.85 -13.52
CA ILE A 320 -25.05 -14.62 -14.38
C ILE A 320 -23.85 -14.15 -13.54
N SER A 321 -22.63 -14.42 -14.01
CA SER A 321 -21.41 -14.01 -13.32
C SER A 321 -20.53 -13.11 -14.19
N GLY A 322 -19.83 -12.19 -13.54
CA GLY A 322 -19.16 -11.06 -14.17
C GLY A 322 -17.72 -11.30 -14.56
N ILE A 323 -17.22 -10.45 -15.46
CA ILE A 323 -15.83 -10.38 -15.92
C ILE A 323 -15.46 -8.90 -16.01
N ASP A 324 -14.30 -8.50 -15.50
CA ASP A 324 -13.83 -7.11 -15.54
C ASP A 324 -12.37 -7.04 -16.02
N PRO A 325 -12.14 -6.63 -17.29
CA PRO A 325 -10.80 -6.46 -17.88
C PRO A 325 -9.91 -5.38 -17.26
N VAL A 326 -10.39 -4.55 -16.32
CA VAL A 326 -9.53 -3.57 -15.63
C VAL A 326 -8.76 -4.18 -14.46
N LEU A 327 -9.21 -5.33 -13.95
CA LEU A 327 -8.59 -5.94 -12.78
C LEU A 327 -7.19 -6.47 -13.11
N LYS A 328 -6.25 -6.20 -12.20
CA LYS A 328 -4.87 -6.66 -12.31
C LYS A 328 -4.85 -8.19 -12.48
N HIS A 329 -3.87 -8.68 -13.26
CA HIS A 329 -3.67 -10.12 -13.53
C HIS A 329 -4.81 -10.79 -14.34
N THR A 330 -5.75 -10.00 -14.88
CA THR A 330 -6.60 -10.40 -16.01
C THR A 330 -5.92 -10.04 -17.33
N ASP A 331 -6.32 -10.74 -18.40
CA ASP A 331 -5.81 -10.54 -19.75
C ASP A 331 -6.86 -11.03 -20.78
N PRO A 332 -6.71 -10.72 -22.08
CA PRO A 332 -7.67 -11.10 -23.10
C PRO A 332 -8.04 -12.59 -23.12
N GLU A 333 -7.05 -13.47 -22.98
CA GLU A 333 -7.29 -14.91 -22.97
C GLU A 333 -8.00 -15.35 -21.69
N PHE A 334 -7.54 -14.88 -20.52
CA PHE A 334 -8.20 -15.19 -19.25
C PHE A 334 -9.67 -14.76 -19.26
N CYS A 335 -9.98 -13.56 -19.76
CA CYS A 335 -11.35 -13.05 -19.85
C CYS A 335 -12.21 -13.88 -20.83
N GLY A 336 -11.67 -14.23 -22.01
CA GLY A 336 -12.37 -15.11 -22.96
C GLY A 336 -12.62 -16.52 -22.41
N ARG A 337 -11.63 -17.13 -21.75
CA ARG A 337 -11.77 -18.46 -21.12
C ARG A 337 -12.78 -18.41 -19.96
N SER A 338 -12.80 -17.31 -19.18
CA SER A 338 -13.75 -17.10 -18.08
C SER A 338 -15.20 -17.07 -18.56
N ALA A 339 -15.50 -16.41 -19.69
CA ALA A 339 -16.84 -16.38 -20.27
C ALA A 339 -17.39 -17.78 -20.59
N ALA A 340 -16.57 -18.65 -21.19
CA ALA A 340 -16.95 -20.04 -21.45
C ALA A 340 -17.08 -20.87 -20.16
N MET A 341 -16.19 -20.66 -19.18
CA MET A 341 -16.23 -21.34 -17.87
C MET A 341 -17.51 -21.01 -17.09
N ILE A 342 -17.88 -19.73 -17.01
CA ILE A 342 -19.08 -19.25 -16.34
C ILE A 342 -20.33 -19.81 -17.04
N SER A 343 -20.38 -19.73 -18.36
CA SER A 343 -21.55 -20.15 -19.16
C SER A 343 -21.81 -21.67 -19.15
N GLU A 344 -20.80 -22.49 -18.80
CA GLU A 344 -20.99 -23.93 -18.53
C GLU A 344 -21.83 -24.18 -17.27
N LYS A 345 -21.80 -23.24 -16.32
CA LYS A 345 -22.30 -23.42 -14.95
C LYS A 345 -23.59 -22.68 -14.65
N VAL A 346 -23.83 -21.54 -15.29
CA VAL A 346 -24.95 -20.64 -15.00
C VAL A 346 -25.64 -20.13 -16.26
N ASP A 347 -26.58 -19.20 -16.15
CA ASP A 347 -27.46 -18.77 -17.26
C ASP A 347 -26.74 -17.87 -18.28
N GLY A 348 -25.51 -17.47 -17.98
CA GLY A 348 -24.59 -16.77 -18.87
C GLY A 348 -23.60 -15.91 -18.10
N TYR A 349 -22.99 -14.96 -18.79
CA TYR A 349 -22.00 -14.06 -18.22
C TYR A 349 -22.28 -12.60 -18.61
N TRP A 350 -21.69 -11.69 -17.85
CA TRP A 350 -21.63 -10.27 -18.19
C TRP A 350 -20.20 -9.75 -18.10
N VAL A 351 -19.90 -8.66 -18.82
CA VAL A 351 -18.61 -7.98 -18.77
C VAL A 351 -18.83 -6.55 -18.33
N PHE A 352 -18.15 -6.12 -17.28
CA PHE A 352 -17.97 -4.70 -17.00
C PHE A 352 -16.78 -4.23 -17.84
N TYR A 353 -17.06 -3.74 -19.05
CA TYR A 353 -16.03 -3.50 -20.05
C TYR A 353 -15.38 -2.14 -19.86
N GLU A 354 -14.38 -2.13 -18.99
CA GLU A 354 -13.45 -1.01 -18.77
C GLU A 354 -12.01 -1.51 -18.62
N GLY A 355 -11.04 -0.60 -18.81
CA GLY A 355 -9.61 -0.91 -18.85
C GLY A 355 -9.00 -0.95 -20.27
N PRO A 356 -9.54 -1.72 -21.22
CA PRO A 356 -9.01 -1.79 -22.58
C PRO A 356 -8.99 -0.45 -23.30
N GLN A 357 -7.90 -0.19 -24.00
CA GLN A 357 -7.74 0.95 -24.88
C GLN A 357 -8.27 0.59 -26.26
N TYR A 358 -9.26 1.33 -26.75
CA TYR A 358 -9.99 1.05 -28.00
C TYR A 358 -9.08 0.83 -29.22
N LYS A 359 -7.99 1.60 -29.34
CA LYS A 359 -7.06 1.51 -30.49
C LYS A 359 -5.99 0.42 -30.39
N THR A 360 -5.73 -0.16 -29.21
CA THR A 360 -4.54 -1.00 -28.98
C THR A 360 -4.88 -2.36 -28.38
N THR A 361 -5.45 -2.41 -27.17
CA THR A 361 -5.71 -3.69 -26.48
C THR A 361 -7.11 -4.24 -26.73
N HIS A 362 -8.09 -3.38 -26.99
CA HIS A 362 -9.49 -3.75 -27.26
C HIS A 362 -9.66 -4.84 -28.35
N PRO A 363 -8.99 -4.79 -29.52
CA PRO A 363 -9.14 -5.83 -30.55
C PRO A 363 -8.78 -7.24 -30.06
N ASN A 364 -7.81 -7.36 -29.15
CA ASN A 364 -7.44 -8.65 -28.56
C ASN A 364 -8.52 -9.17 -27.61
N TYR A 365 -9.11 -8.31 -26.78
CA TYR A 365 -10.24 -8.69 -25.93
C TYR A 365 -11.44 -9.14 -26.74
N PHE A 366 -11.83 -8.37 -27.77
CA PHE A 366 -12.96 -8.72 -28.63
C PHE A 366 -12.71 -9.99 -29.44
N ARG A 367 -11.48 -10.25 -29.91
CA ARG A 367 -11.10 -11.54 -30.51
C ARG A 367 -11.31 -12.72 -29.57
N TRP A 368 -10.96 -12.59 -28.29
CA TRP A 368 -11.14 -13.67 -27.31
C TRP A 368 -12.59 -13.86 -26.87
N PHE A 369 -13.36 -12.78 -26.69
CA PHE A 369 -14.79 -12.87 -26.45
C PHE A 369 -15.53 -13.48 -27.65
N ALA A 370 -15.20 -13.10 -28.89
CA ALA A 370 -15.80 -13.69 -30.10
C ALA A 370 -15.57 -15.21 -30.18
N ARG A 371 -14.36 -15.68 -29.84
CA ARG A 371 -14.04 -17.12 -29.78
C ARG A 371 -14.84 -17.83 -28.68
N SER A 372 -14.94 -17.23 -27.50
CA SER A 372 -15.74 -17.77 -26.39
C SER A 372 -17.22 -17.82 -26.74
N ASN A 373 -17.78 -16.75 -27.30
CA ASN A 373 -19.19 -16.65 -27.65
C ASN A 373 -19.60 -17.66 -28.70
N ARG A 374 -18.75 -17.89 -29.70
CA ARG A 374 -18.92 -19.00 -30.64
C ARG A 374 -18.91 -20.36 -29.93
N ALA A 375 -17.94 -20.61 -29.05
CA ALA A 375 -17.88 -21.86 -28.28
C ALA A 375 -19.08 -22.07 -27.35
N ILE A 376 -19.65 -21.00 -26.77
CA ILE A 376 -20.85 -21.03 -25.94
C ILE A 376 -22.09 -21.41 -26.77
N VAL A 377 -22.27 -20.76 -27.93
CA VAL A 377 -23.38 -21.05 -28.87
C VAL A 377 -23.30 -22.48 -29.40
N GLU A 378 -22.10 -22.98 -29.68
CA GLU A 378 -21.84 -24.36 -30.13
C GLU A 378 -21.83 -25.39 -28.98
N GLY A 379 -22.06 -24.99 -27.72
CA GLY A 379 -22.04 -25.88 -26.55
C GLY A 379 -20.65 -26.44 -26.18
N ARG A 380 -19.57 -25.95 -26.80
CA ARG A 380 -18.18 -26.43 -26.64
C ARG A 380 -17.47 -25.83 -25.42
N TYR A 381 -18.09 -25.93 -24.25
CA TYR A 381 -17.58 -25.36 -22.99
C TYR A 381 -16.17 -25.82 -22.61
N ALA A 382 -15.71 -26.99 -23.08
CA ALA A 382 -14.33 -27.46 -22.90
C ALA A 382 -13.25 -26.46 -23.39
N PHE A 383 -13.62 -25.45 -24.20
CA PHE A 383 -12.77 -24.33 -24.61
C PHE A 383 -12.00 -23.68 -23.45
N TRP A 384 -12.58 -23.53 -22.25
CA TRP A 384 -11.86 -22.89 -21.13
C TRP A 384 -10.74 -23.76 -20.56
N LYS A 385 -10.79 -25.08 -20.76
CA LYS A 385 -9.81 -26.06 -20.24
C LYS A 385 -8.60 -26.26 -21.17
N ALA A 386 -8.64 -25.73 -22.39
CA ALA A 386 -7.57 -25.88 -23.35
C ALA A 386 -6.26 -25.22 -22.87
N LYS A 387 -5.12 -25.69 -23.39
CA LYS A 387 -3.82 -25.09 -23.09
C LYS A 387 -3.83 -23.61 -23.47
N ARG A 388 -3.23 -22.77 -22.61
CA ARG A 388 -3.08 -21.33 -22.85
C ARG A 388 -2.31 -21.08 -24.15
N GLU A 389 -2.78 -20.15 -24.97
CA GLU A 389 -2.23 -19.84 -26.30
C GLU A 389 -1.31 -18.61 -26.30
N THR A 390 -1.50 -17.71 -25.33
CA THR A 390 -0.64 -16.56 -25.07
C THR A 390 0.25 -16.81 -23.84
N PRO A 391 1.42 -16.14 -23.70
CA PRO A 391 2.19 -16.18 -22.46
C PRO A 391 1.33 -15.79 -21.25
N GLU A 392 1.64 -16.30 -20.05
CA GLU A 392 1.07 -15.72 -18.83
C GLU A 392 1.51 -14.25 -18.74
N PRO A 393 0.60 -13.30 -18.44
CA PRO A 393 0.89 -11.86 -18.45
C PRO A 393 1.79 -11.41 -17.28
N PHE A 394 2.24 -12.34 -16.43
CA PHE A 394 3.19 -12.12 -15.34
C PHE A 394 4.06 -13.36 -15.16
N SER A 395 5.30 -13.15 -14.72
CA SER A 395 6.14 -14.26 -14.24
C SER A 395 5.55 -14.83 -12.95
N THR A 396 5.56 -16.15 -12.80
CA THR A 396 5.18 -16.79 -11.54
C THR A 396 6.12 -16.45 -10.37
N THR A 397 7.25 -15.80 -10.63
CA THR A 397 8.14 -15.21 -9.61
C THR A 397 7.72 -13.82 -9.11
N GLN A 398 6.83 -13.10 -9.79
CA GLN A 398 6.38 -11.75 -9.43
C GLN A 398 4.96 -11.71 -8.85
N ILE A 399 4.61 -12.65 -7.98
CA ILE A 399 3.25 -12.70 -7.41
C ILE A 399 3.23 -12.15 -5.98
N THR A 400 2.34 -11.20 -5.75
CA THR A 400 2.02 -10.65 -4.43
C THR A 400 1.30 -11.69 -3.58
N HIS A 401 2.09 -12.49 -2.85
CA HIS A 401 1.62 -13.20 -1.66
C HIS A 401 1.23 -12.19 -0.55
N PRO A 402 0.36 -12.58 0.40
CA PRO A 402 0.18 -11.80 1.63
C PRO A 402 1.55 -11.54 2.25
N LYS A 403 1.85 -10.25 2.47
CA LYS A 403 3.13 -9.69 2.93
C LYS A 403 4.35 -10.62 2.80
N ASN A 404 5.17 -10.32 1.79
CA ASN A 404 6.62 -10.38 1.96
C ASN A 404 7.32 -11.75 1.94
N ILE A 405 6.91 -12.76 1.15
CA ILE A 405 7.80 -13.93 0.89
C ILE A 405 9.21 -13.46 0.45
N GLN A 406 9.28 -12.53 -0.51
CA GLN A 406 10.56 -11.97 -0.96
C GLN A 406 11.27 -11.10 0.08
N GLN A 407 10.55 -10.41 0.97
CA GLN A 407 11.23 -9.69 2.08
C GLN A 407 11.72 -10.69 3.14
N VAL A 408 10.96 -11.72 3.49
CA VAL A 408 11.35 -12.76 4.46
C VAL A 408 12.54 -13.57 3.94
N LEU A 409 12.59 -13.88 2.64
CA LEU A 409 13.78 -14.46 1.99
C LEU A 409 14.96 -13.48 1.92
N SER A 410 14.71 -12.16 1.96
CA SER A 410 15.76 -11.12 2.00
C SER A 410 16.20 -10.73 3.42
N GLU A 411 15.47 -11.16 4.45
CA GLU A 411 15.87 -11.02 5.85
C GLU A 411 16.96 -12.07 6.10
N PRO A 412 18.24 -11.68 6.21
CA PRO A 412 19.30 -12.66 6.39
C PRO A 412 19.12 -13.32 7.75
N ILE A 413 19.16 -14.64 7.79
CA ILE A 413 19.06 -15.44 9.01
C ILE A 413 20.30 -16.30 9.19
N THR A 414 20.75 -16.43 10.43
CA THR A 414 21.69 -17.47 10.83
C THR A 414 20.88 -18.61 11.43
N VAL A 415 21.25 -19.85 11.07
CA VAL A 415 20.58 -21.06 11.59
C VAL A 415 21.59 -21.97 12.28
N HIS A 416 21.24 -22.41 13.48
CA HIS A 416 22.06 -23.31 14.29
C HIS A 416 21.22 -24.55 14.69
N PRO A 417 21.51 -25.73 14.13
CA PRO A 417 20.81 -26.95 14.49
C PRO A 417 21.36 -27.43 15.83
N LEU A 418 20.48 -27.66 16.80
CA LEU A 418 20.90 -28.13 18.12
C LEU A 418 20.80 -29.66 18.21
N VAL A 419 21.83 -30.24 18.83
CA VAL A 419 21.97 -31.69 18.98
C VAL A 419 21.41 -32.15 20.33
N ASP A 420 21.50 -31.28 21.35
CA ASP A 420 21.12 -31.61 22.72
C ASP A 420 19.67 -31.21 23.03
N MET A 421 18.92 -32.19 23.54
CA MET A 421 17.54 -32.04 23.99
C MET A 421 17.49 -31.35 25.36
N PRO A 422 16.51 -30.47 25.63
CA PRO A 422 16.14 -30.16 27.01
C PRO A 422 15.74 -31.45 27.73
N GLU A 423 16.27 -31.71 28.93
CA GLU A 423 16.00 -32.96 29.69
C GLU A 423 14.50 -33.19 29.98
N THR A 424 13.69 -32.13 29.88
CA THR A 424 12.25 -32.11 30.18
C THR A 424 11.36 -31.92 28.95
N ALA A 425 11.91 -32.25 27.78
CA ALA A 425 11.23 -32.27 26.50
C ALA A 425 10.05 -33.27 26.47
N GLU A 426 8.88 -32.78 26.07
CA GLU A 426 7.68 -33.57 25.84
C GLU A 426 7.54 -33.97 24.36
N PRO A 427 7.01 -35.18 24.07
CA PRO A 427 6.82 -35.65 22.71
C PRO A 427 5.75 -34.84 21.95
N LEU A 428 5.88 -34.79 20.63
CA LEU A 428 4.94 -34.14 19.72
C LEU A 428 3.53 -34.71 19.91
N ARG A 429 2.59 -33.86 20.30
CA ARG A 429 1.15 -34.19 20.39
C ARG A 429 0.48 -33.93 19.03
N ARG A 430 -0.78 -34.35 18.87
CA ARG A 430 -1.60 -33.88 17.74
C ARG A 430 -1.72 -32.36 17.84
N TYR A 431 -1.47 -31.67 16.75
CA TYR A 431 -1.65 -30.22 16.62
C TYR A 431 -2.36 -29.90 15.29
N GLU A 432 -2.95 -28.71 15.13
CA GLU A 432 -3.33 -28.19 13.81
C GLU A 432 -2.83 -26.73 13.70
N LEU A 433 -2.05 -26.43 12.66
CA LEU A 433 -1.67 -25.06 12.29
C LEU A 433 -2.73 -24.46 11.38
N ARG A 434 -2.86 -23.14 11.37
CA ARG A 434 -3.87 -22.43 10.60
C ARG A 434 -3.34 -21.24 9.80
N ASP A 435 -4.02 -21.03 8.67
CA ASP A 435 -3.82 -20.00 7.67
C ASP A 435 -2.35 -19.94 7.20
N ASP A 436 -1.79 -18.76 6.96
CA ASP A 436 -0.43 -18.64 6.40
C ASP A 436 0.64 -18.96 7.46
N GLN A 437 1.60 -19.83 7.15
CA GLN A 437 2.74 -20.17 8.02
C GLN A 437 4.05 -20.22 7.22
N HIS A 438 5.14 -19.79 7.85
CA HIS A 438 6.51 -19.88 7.32
C HIS A 438 7.35 -20.80 8.22
N ILE A 439 8.02 -21.77 7.63
CA ILE A 439 8.87 -22.75 8.31
C ILE A 439 10.27 -22.72 7.70
N VAL A 440 11.29 -22.48 8.52
CA VAL A 440 12.71 -22.60 8.18
C VAL A 440 13.14 -24.03 8.46
N ILE A 441 13.85 -24.65 7.51
CA ILE A 441 14.23 -26.07 7.52
C ILE A 441 15.73 -26.18 7.23
N GLN A 442 16.44 -27.01 8.00
CA GLN A 442 17.84 -27.35 7.75
C GLN A 442 18.02 -28.88 7.72
N PRO A 443 18.36 -29.48 6.56
CA PRO A 443 18.57 -30.92 6.42
C PRO A 443 19.76 -31.41 7.24
N LYS A 444 19.61 -32.58 7.89
CA LYS A 444 20.70 -33.27 8.61
C LYS A 444 21.57 -34.14 7.69
N VAL A 445 21.09 -34.46 6.49
CA VAL A 445 21.69 -35.37 5.51
C VAL A 445 21.48 -34.89 4.07
N SER A 446 22.45 -35.14 3.19
CA SER A 446 22.42 -34.72 1.77
C SER A 446 21.69 -35.74 0.90
N GLU A 447 20.38 -35.83 1.05
CA GLU A 447 19.54 -36.77 0.29
C GLU A 447 18.17 -36.18 -0.10
N ARG A 448 17.20 -37.04 -0.44
CA ARG A 448 15.87 -36.62 -0.88
C ARG A 448 14.94 -36.41 0.31
N LEU A 449 14.96 -35.19 0.87
CA LEU A 449 14.12 -34.80 2.01
C LEU A 449 12.62 -35.02 1.71
N ARG A 450 11.88 -35.50 2.72
CA ARG A 450 10.42 -35.71 2.67
C ARG A 450 9.70 -34.79 3.66
N ILE A 451 8.68 -34.09 3.15
CA ILE A 451 7.71 -33.36 3.96
C ILE A 451 6.33 -33.92 3.65
N ARG A 452 5.64 -34.46 4.66
CA ARG A 452 4.24 -34.86 4.53
C ARG A 452 3.36 -33.71 4.99
N LEU A 453 2.37 -33.34 4.19
CA LEU A 453 1.40 -32.29 4.50
C LEU A 453 -0.01 -32.89 4.52
N PHE A 454 -0.78 -32.60 5.56
CA PHE A 454 -2.13 -33.14 5.76
C PHE A 454 -3.14 -31.99 5.79
N ASN A 455 -4.04 -31.94 4.81
CA ASN A 455 -5.12 -30.96 4.81
C ASN A 455 -6.22 -31.40 5.79
N ARG A 456 -6.63 -30.53 6.72
CA ARG A 456 -7.70 -30.86 7.67
C ARG A 456 -9.02 -30.14 7.37
N ASN A 457 -9.07 -29.33 6.30
CA ASN A 457 -10.29 -28.65 5.86
C ASN A 457 -11.32 -29.64 5.29
N ARG A 458 -12.42 -29.86 6.03
CA ARG A 458 -13.57 -30.68 5.56
C ARG A 458 -14.40 -30.04 4.44
N LYS A 459 -14.16 -28.76 4.11
CA LYS A 459 -14.80 -28.04 3.01
C LYS A 459 -13.72 -27.59 2.03
N LEU A 460 -13.65 -28.23 0.86
CA LEU A 460 -12.65 -27.98 -0.20
C LEU A 460 -12.73 -26.58 -0.85
N THR A 461 -13.59 -25.67 -0.37
CA THR A 461 -13.86 -24.35 -0.96
C THR A 461 -12.72 -23.33 -0.77
N LYS A 462 -11.61 -23.74 -0.16
CA LYS A 462 -10.41 -22.96 0.11
C LYS A 462 -9.19 -23.75 -0.37
N ILE A 463 -8.35 -23.13 -1.20
CA ILE A 463 -7.12 -23.76 -1.70
C ILE A 463 -5.96 -23.34 -0.79
N LEU A 464 -5.37 -24.32 -0.11
CA LEU A 464 -4.05 -24.19 0.52
C LEU A 464 -2.98 -24.48 -0.53
N THR A 465 -1.90 -23.70 -0.51
CA THR A 465 -0.74 -23.87 -1.39
C THR A 465 0.53 -23.96 -0.58
N TYR A 466 1.55 -24.60 -1.16
CA TYR A 466 2.89 -24.64 -0.58
C TYR A 466 3.92 -24.23 -1.63
N ALA A 467 4.95 -23.52 -1.19
CA ALA A 467 6.13 -23.18 -1.99
C ALA A 467 7.37 -23.31 -1.11
N LEU A 468 8.38 -24.00 -1.61
CA LEU A 468 9.67 -24.17 -0.98
C LEU A 468 10.73 -23.40 -1.76
N TYR A 469 11.58 -22.67 -1.04
CA TYR A 469 12.70 -21.92 -1.58
C TYR A 469 14.00 -22.37 -0.90
N ASP A 470 15.12 -22.23 -1.60
CA ASP A 470 16.46 -22.35 -1.00
C ASP A 470 16.94 -21.00 -0.42
N SER A 471 18.14 -20.98 0.17
CA SER A 471 18.78 -19.80 0.75
C SER A 471 19.15 -18.70 -0.27
N GLU A 472 19.10 -18.99 -1.58
CA GLU A 472 19.26 -17.98 -2.64
C GLU A 472 17.89 -17.41 -3.08
N GLY A 473 16.79 -17.84 -2.45
CA GLY A 473 15.43 -17.45 -2.82
C GLY A 473 14.94 -18.09 -4.12
N ARG A 474 15.61 -19.14 -4.62
CA ARG A 474 15.19 -19.88 -5.82
C ARG A 474 14.12 -20.90 -5.41
N GLN A 475 13.03 -20.97 -6.18
CA GLN A 475 11.92 -21.85 -5.87
C GLN A 475 12.26 -23.30 -6.24
N VAL A 476 12.35 -24.18 -5.24
CA VAL A 476 12.70 -25.60 -5.38
C VAL A 476 11.48 -26.44 -5.78
N VAL A 477 10.36 -26.27 -5.07
CA VAL A 477 9.11 -27.00 -5.35
C VAL A 477 7.89 -26.16 -4.95
N ARG A 478 6.78 -26.36 -5.66
CA ARG A 478 5.50 -25.66 -5.45
C ARG A 478 4.35 -26.62 -5.71
N GLY A 479 3.24 -26.46 -4.99
CA GLY A 479 1.99 -27.16 -5.29
C GLY A 479 0.77 -26.63 -4.55
N SER A 480 -0.35 -27.33 -4.74
CA SER A 480 -1.57 -27.15 -3.95
C SER A 480 -1.73 -28.32 -2.99
N LEU A 481 -2.18 -28.05 -1.77
CA LEU A 481 -2.37 -29.07 -0.75
C LEU A 481 -3.73 -29.76 -0.92
N VAL A 482 -3.70 -31.03 -1.29
CA VAL A 482 -4.87 -31.93 -1.28
C VAL A 482 -4.92 -32.69 0.07
N ASP A 483 -5.84 -33.64 0.24
CA ASP A 483 -6.11 -34.35 1.51
C ASP A 483 -4.82 -34.82 2.24
N GLU A 484 -3.99 -35.61 1.55
CA GLU A 484 -2.58 -35.82 1.90
C GLU A 484 -1.68 -35.46 0.70
N THR A 485 -0.61 -34.71 0.94
CA THR A 485 0.41 -34.38 -0.08
C THR A 485 1.80 -34.68 0.46
N ASP A 486 2.51 -35.61 -0.19
CA ASP A 486 3.93 -35.86 0.05
C ASP A 486 4.79 -34.98 -0.87
N VAL A 487 5.60 -34.11 -0.28
CA VAL A 487 6.55 -33.23 -0.97
C VAL A 487 7.94 -33.82 -0.84
N HIS A 488 8.63 -33.93 -1.98
CA HIS A 488 10.00 -34.44 -2.05
C HIS A 488 10.87 -33.54 -2.93
N PHE A 489 12.09 -33.30 -2.51
CA PHE A 489 13.10 -32.53 -3.25
C PHE A 489 14.51 -33.02 -2.88
N PRO A 490 15.53 -32.86 -3.75
CA PRO A 490 16.92 -33.04 -3.38
C PRO A 490 17.34 -31.92 -2.42
N ALA A 491 18.00 -32.26 -1.31
CA ALA A 491 18.45 -31.31 -0.31
C ALA A 491 19.91 -31.57 0.08
N THR A 492 20.65 -30.53 0.44
CA THR A 492 22.03 -30.63 0.94
C THR A 492 22.05 -30.50 2.46
N ALA A 493 22.84 -31.32 3.15
CA ALA A 493 23.04 -31.18 4.59
C ALA A 493 23.55 -29.79 4.96
N GLY A 494 22.94 -29.16 5.96
CA GLY A 494 23.34 -27.85 6.47
C GLY A 494 22.83 -26.63 5.68
N GLU A 495 22.30 -26.79 4.46
CA GLU A 495 21.66 -25.69 3.73
C GLU A 495 20.32 -25.26 4.34
N THR A 496 19.95 -23.99 4.17
CA THR A 496 18.69 -23.44 4.67
C THR A 496 17.62 -23.45 3.58
N TYR A 497 16.45 -23.98 3.91
CA TYR A 497 15.27 -23.98 3.05
C TYR A 497 14.08 -23.30 3.75
N HIS A 498 13.26 -22.58 2.98
CA HIS A 498 12.09 -21.86 3.46
C HIS A 498 10.81 -22.46 2.87
N LEU A 499 9.99 -23.09 3.71
CA LEU A 499 8.66 -23.58 3.34
C LEU A 499 7.61 -22.54 3.72
N PHE A 500 6.89 -22.05 2.72
CA PHE A 500 5.71 -21.23 2.91
C PHE A 500 4.47 -22.07 2.64
N LEU A 501 3.57 -22.10 3.62
CA LEU A 501 2.20 -22.58 3.47
C LEU A 501 1.29 -21.34 3.41
N THR A 502 0.50 -21.23 2.35
CA THR A 502 -0.29 -20.01 2.07
C THR A 502 -1.70 -20.36 1.62
N GLY A 503 -2.69 -19.66 2.19
CA GLY A 503 -4.10 -19.83 1.89
C GLY A 503 -4.91 -20.06 3.16
N PRO A 504 -6.22 -19.75 3.15
CA PRO A 504 -7.04 -19.91 4.33
C PRO A 504 -7.36 -21.38 4.60
N GLY A 505 -7.22 -21.84 5.84
CA GLY A 505 -7.50 -23.23 6.23
C GLY A 505 -6.53 -23.78 7.26
N PHE A 506 -6.69 -25.05 7.66
CA PHE A 506 -5.88 -25.68 8.71
C PHE A 506 -5.32 -27.04 8.31
N TYR A 507 -4.14 -27.37 8.83
CA TYR A 507 -3.29 -28.46 8.36
C TYR A 507 -2.29 -28.95 9.41
N MET A 508 -1.65 -30.08 9.11
CA MET A 508 -0.51 -30.62 9.86
C MET A 508 0.66 -30.86 8.91
N LEU A 509 1.90 -30.87 9.43
CA LEU A 509 3.07 -31.31 8.69
C LEU A 509 3.93 -32.32 9.46
N GLN A 510 4.69 -33.13 8.73
CA GLN A 510 5.76 -33.97 9.25
C GLN A 510 6.99 -33.77 8.38
N ILE A 511 8.08 -33.27 8.97
CA ILE A 511 9.36 -33.09 8.30
C ILE A 511 10.28 -34.24 8.73
N HIS A 512 10.84 -34.96 7.76
CA HIS A 512 11.81 -36.03 8.01
C HIS A 512 13.24 -35.50 7.83
N ASP A 513 14.17 -36.04 8.62
CA ASP A 513 15.63 -35.90 8.45
C ASP A 513 16.18 -34.45 8.42
N ALA A 514 15.50 -33.53 9.12
CA ALA A 514 15.87 -32.12 9.25
C ALA A 514 15.58 -31.57 10.65
N ALA A 515 16.27 -30.48 11.01
CA ALA A 515 15.85 -29.56 12.06
C ALA A 515 14.96 -28.46 11.45
N TYR A 516 14.03 -27.88 12.22
CA TYR A 516 13.15 -26.83 11.71
C TYR A 516 12.64 -25.87 12.80
N ALA A 517 12.24 -24.67 12.38
CA ALA A 517 11.51 -23.71 13.22
C ALA A 517 10.40 -23.01 12.43
N ILE A 518 9.29 -22.73 13.10
CA ILE A 518 8.16 -21.95 12.61
C ILE A 518 8.38 -20.48 12.96
N ASP A 519 8.15 -19.60 12.00
CA ASP A 519 8.26 -18.15 12.13
C ASP A 519 6.98 -17.55 12.74
N GLY A 520 6.98 -17.38 14.06
CA GLY A 520 5.86 -16.80 14.79
C GLY A 520 5.73 -15.28 14.62
N ARG A 521 6.71 -14.60 14.00
CA ARG A 521 6.70 -13.14 13.80
C ARG A 521 5.61 -12.68 12.84
N GLN A 522 5.16 -13.57 11.93
CA GLN A 522 4.17 -13.25 10.90
C GLN A 522 2.73 -13.63 11.26
N ASN A 523 2.53 -14.56 12.22
CA ASN A 523 1.29 -14.96 12.92
C ASN A 523 1.36 -16.47 13.30
N LEU A 524 1.76 -16.82 14.53
CA LEU A 524 1.64 -18.22 14.98
C LEU A 524 0.20 -18.52 15.38
N HIS A 525 -0.52 -19.25 14.52
CA HIS A 525 -1.95 -19.55 14.68
C HIS A 525 -2.19 -21.04 14.82
N LEU A 526 -2.61 -21.44 16.03
CA LEU A 526 -2.94 -22.80 16.41
C LEU A 526 -4.47 -22.98 16.40
N ARG A 527 -4.92 -24.18 16.04
CA ARG A 527 -6.35 -24.51 15.99
C ARG A 527 -6.69 -25.83 16.68
N ALA A 528 -7.59 -25.81 17.66
CA ALA A 528 -8.31 -26.96 18.27
C ALA A 528 -7.49 -28.08 18.95
N TYR A 529 -6.28 -28.37 18.47
CA TYR A 529 -5.31 -29.29 19.04
C TYR A 529 -3.95 -28.58 19.07
N THR A 530 -3.26 -28.68 20.19
CA THR A 530 -2.02 -27.98 20.49
C THR A 530 -0.92 -28.95 20.92
N THR A 531 0.32 -28.51 20.81
CA THR A 531 1.52 -29.21 21.29
C THR A 531 2.46 -28.19 21.93
N PRO A 532 3.33 -28.58 22.88
CA PRO A 532 4.29 -27.65 23.48
C PRO A 532 5.14 -26.94 22.41
N LEU A 533 5.33 -25.64 22.60
CA LEU A 533 6.18 -24.79 21.77
C LEU A 533 7.52 -24.57 22.46
N TYR A 534 8.61 -24.74 21.72
CA TYR A 534 9.97 -24.55 22.22
C TYR A 534 10.61 -23.34 21.53
N PHE A 535 11.06 -22.34 22.28
CA PHE A 535 11.67 -21.12 21.74
C PHE A 535 12.91 -20.72 22.55
N HIS A 536 13.84 -20.01 21.93
CA HIS A 536 15.11 -19.62 22.57
C HIS A 536 15.05 -18.21 23.16
N VAL A 537 15.63 -18.04 24.35
CA VAL A 537 15.84 -16.74 25.01
C VAL A 537 17.35 -16.57 25.21
N SER A 538 17.93 -15.48 24.69
CA SER A 538 19.37 -15.25 24.77
C SER A 538 19.80 -14.70 26.14
N ALA A 539 21.08 -14.84 26.48
CA ALA A 539 21.66 -14.34 27.72
C ALA A 539 21.58 -12.80 27.89
N GLU A 540 21.30 -12.05 26.82
CA GLU A 540 21.18 -10.59 26.84
C GLU A 540 19.76 -10.11 27.17
N VAL A 541 18.77 -11.03 27.08
CA VAL A 541 17.36 -10.74 27.35
C VAL A 541 17.12 -10.70 28.86
N ASN A 542 17.07 -9.49 29.43
CA ASN A 542 16.75 -9.29 30.84
C ASN A 542 15.26 -9.48 31.14
N SER A 543 14.39 -9.25 30.16
CA SER A 543 12.95 -9.47 30.21
C SER A 543 12.39 -9.55 28.80
N PHE A 544 11.32 -10.33 28.59
CA PHE A 544 10.61 -10.39 27.31
C PHE A 544 9.09 -10.31 27.50
N THR A 545 8.39 -9.95 26.43
CA THR A 545 6.92 -9.98 26.39
C THR A 545 6.42 -11.24 25.70
N LEU A 546 5.33 -11.83 26.20
CA LEU A 546 4.61 -12.92 25.56
C LEU A 546 3.10 -12.63 25.62
N THR A 547 2.41 -12.79 24.50
CA THR A 547 0.97 -12.54 24.38
C THR A 547 0.25 -13.77 23.85
N MET A 548 -0.90 -14.10 24.45
CA MET A 548 -1.85 -15.11 23.96
C MET A 548 -3.20 -14.45 23.68
N ARG A 549 -3.84 -14.82 22.56
CA ARG A 549 -5.14 -14.29 22.13
C ARG A 549 -6.05 -15.41 21.64
N SER A 550 -7.34 -15.33 21.97
CA SER A 550 -8.39 -16.21 21.43
C SER A 550 -9.25 -15.47 20.40
N GLY A 551 -9.72 -16.18 19.37
CA GLY A 551 -10.28 -15.59 18.14
C GLY A 551 -11.70 -15.02 18.27
N ALA A 552 -12.62 -15.77 18.85
CA ALA A 552 -14.04 -15.43 18.94
C ALA A 552 -14.61 -15.47 20.37
N PRO A 553 -15.73 -14.79 20.66
CA PRO A 553 -16.40 -14.89 21.96
C PRO A 553 -16.79 -16.33 22.30
N GLY A 554 -16.29 -16.84 23.43
CA GLY A 554 -16.46 -18.23 23.86
C GLY A 554 -15.30 -19.16 23.49
N GLU A 555 -14.32 -18.68 22.71
CA GLU A 555 -13.02 -19.33 22.53
C GLU A 555 -12.03 -18.87 23.60
N THR A 556 -11.23 -19.80 24.10
CA THR A 556 -10.49 -19.66 25.36
C THR A 556 -9.31 -20.64 25.41
N ALA A 557 -8.18 -20.20 25.95
CA ALA A 557 -7.02 -21.03 26.19
C ALA A 557 -6.37 -20.71 27.55
N VAL A 558 -5.57 -21.66 28.04
CA VAL A 558 -4.59 -21.45 29.10
C VAL A 558 -3.22 -21.84 28.56
N ALA A 559 -2.17 -21.11 28.92
CA ALA A 559 -0.81 -21.50 28.59
C ALA A 559 0.11 -21.40 29.81
N THR A 560 0.95 -22.41 30.03
CA THR A 560 1.95 -22.41 31.11
C THR A 560 3.34 -22.30 30.51
N LEU A 561 4.10 -21.32 30.97
CA LEU A 561 5.47 -21.06 30.53
C LEU A 561 6.46 -21.66 31.54
N PHE A 562 7.39 -22.45 31.02
CA PHE A 562 8.48 -23.08 31.76
C PHE A 562 9.83 -22.56 31.31
N ASP A 563 10.70 -22.31 32.28
CA ASP A 563 12.10 -21.96 32.04
C ASP A 563 12.95 -23.18 31.58
N PRO A 564 14.21 -22.98 31.15
CA PRO A 564 15.13 -24.06 30.78
C PRO A 564 15.49 -25.07 31.90
N GLN A 565 15.05 -24.87 33.15
CA GLN A 565 15.12 -25.88 34.23
C GLN A 565 13.73 -26.49 34.51
N ASN A 566 12.77 -26.29 33.60
CA ASN A 566 11.41 -26.80 33.65
C ASN A 566 10.59 -26.33 34.86
N ARG A 567 10.89 -25.14 35.40
CA ARG A 567 10.07 -24.53 36.46
C ARG A 567 9.03 -23.62 35.81
N SER A 568 7.78 -23.73 36.27
CA SER A 568 6.70 -22.84 35.83
C SER A 568 6.96 -21.42 36.34
N VAL A 569 7.05 -20.46 35.42
CA VAL A 569 7.43 -19.07 35.71
C VAL A 569 6.37 -18.05 35.32
N ALA A 570 5.46 -18.39 34.41
CA ALA A 570 4.29 -17.58 34.07
C ALA A 570 3.13 -18.45 33.59
N ALA A 571 1.90 -17.93 33.62
CA ALA A 571 0.73 -18.61 33.08
C ALA A 571 -0.23 -17.59 32.46
N LEU A 572 -0.52 -17.74 31.16
CA LEU A 572 -1.42 -16.89 30.39
C LEU A 572 -2.82 -17.50 30.31
N ARG A 573 -3.87 -16.68 30.29
CA ARG A 573 -5.26 -17.14 30.32
C ARG A 573 -6.23 -16.18 29.61
N THR A 574 -6.98 -16.68 28.63
CA THR A 574 -7.93 -15.88 27.83
C THR A 574 -9.40 -16.12 28.16
N VAL A 575 -9.72 -16.51 29.41
CA VAL A 575 -11.11 -16.74 29.86
C VAL A 575 -11.78 -15.43 30.26
N GLU A 576 -11.07 -14.58 30.99
CA GLU A 576 -11.56 -13.32 31.53
C GLU A 576 -11.47 -12.18 30.50
N GLN A 577 -10.48 -12.24 29.59
CA GLN A 577 -10.28 -11.30 28.48
C GLN A 577 -9.79 -12.06 27.24
N PRO A 578 -10.12 -11.62 26.01
CA PRO A 578 -9.70 -12.32 24.78
C PRO A 578 -8.20 -12.22 24.47
N ILE A 579 -7.45 -11.44 25.25
CA ILE A 579 -6.00 -11.25 25.15
C ILE A 579 -5.44 -11.27 26.58
N ASP A 580 -4.37 -12.03 26.80
CA ASP A 580 -3.49 -11.92 27.96
C ASP A 580 -2.07 -11.65 27.46
N GLN A 581 -1.41 -10.66 28.06
CA GLN A 581 -0.05 -10.24 27.71
C GLN A 581 0.74 -10.08 29.01
N GLN A 582 1.86 -10.79 29.11
CA GLN A 582 2.72 -10.79 30.28
C GLN A 582 4.14 -10.40 29.92
N THR A 583 4.80 -9.68 30.83
CA THR A 583 6.22 -9.37 30.76
C THR A 583 6.95 -10.25 31.78
N ILE A 584 7.86 -11.08 31.29
CA ILE A 584 8.55 -12.10 32.05
C ILE A 584 9.94 -11.56 32.40
N ASP A 585 10.29 -11.55 33.69
CA ASP A 585 11.62 -11.17 34.16
C ASP A 585 12.56 -12.38 34.08
N CYS A 586 13.74 -12.20 33.48
CA CYS A 586 14.73 -13.25 33.29
C CYS A 586 15.88 -13.16 34.31
N ARG A 587 15.86 -12.16 35.21
CA ARG A 587 16.93 -11.93 36.18
C ARG A 587 17.06 -13.08 37.18
N GLY A 588 18.15 -13.83 37.02
CA GLY A 588 18.51 -14.99 37.84
C GLY A 588 18.42 -16.32 37.11
N HIS A 589 17.65 -16.41 36.01
CA HIS A 589 17.35 -17.69 35.35
C HIS A 589 17.46 -17.65 33.82
N SER A 590 18.60 -18.19 33.35
CA SER A 590 18.76 -19.02 32.15
C SER A 590 18.37 -18.48 30.75
N ASN A 591 19.41 -18.06 30.05
CA ASN A 591 19.63 -18.33 28.61
C ASN A 591 19.30 -19.78 28.25
N GLY A 592 18.69 -20.02 27.07
CA GLY A 592 18.41 -21.37 26.55
C GLY A 592 16.99 -21.52 25.99
N TYR A 593 16.53 -22.77 25.88
CA TYR A 593 15.19 -23.08 25.36
C TYR A 593 14.13 -23.12 26.46
N TRP A 594 13.11 -22.28 26.28
CA TRP A 594 11.92 -22.18 27.11
C TRP A 594 10.78 -22.98 26.46
N LYS A 595 9.86 -23.50 27.29
CA LYS A 595 8.73 -24.32 26.85
C LYS A 595 7.41 -23.63 27.19
N LEU A 596 6.56 -23.39 26.20
CA LEU A 596 5.19 -22.92 26.39
C LEU A 596 4.21 -24.06 26.09
N VAL A 597 3.46 -24.50 27.09
CA VAL A 597 2.42 -25.52 26.93
C VAL A 597 1.08 -24.80 26.82
N VAL A 598 0.43 -24.87 25.67
CA VAL A 598 -0.92 -24.29 25.42
C VAL A 598 -1.95 -25.41 25.51
N ASP A 599 -2.95 -25.26 26.37
CA ASP A 599 -3.99 -26.25 26.65
C ASP A 599 -5.40 -25.61 26.71
N LYS A 600 -6.43 -26.45 26.73
CA LYS A 600 -7.83 -26.01 26.85
C LYS A 600 -8.10 -25.47 28.27
N ALA A 601 -8.73 -24.30 28.36
CA ALA A 601 -9.24 -23.77 29.63
C ALA A 601 -10.45 -24.57 30.19
N ASP A 602 -10.73 -24.37 31.48
CA ASP A 602 -11.88 -24.91 32.23
C ASP A 602 -13.24 -24.42 31.72
N GLN A 603 -13.27 -23.23 31.11
CA GLN A 603 -14.43 -22.62 30.48
C GLN A 603 -14.11 -22.33 29.01
N GLY A 604 -15.13 -22.42 28.14
CA GLY A 604 -15.01 -22.13 26.71
C GLY A 604 -14.43 -23.27 25.85
N ALA A 605 -14.10 -22.94 24.60
CA ALA A 605 -13.58 -23.85 23.59
C ALA A 605 -12.16 -23.47 23.17
N LEU A 606 -11.28 -24.47 23.07
CA LEU A 606 -10.03 -24.33 22.33
C LEU A 606 -10.37 -24.48 20.84
N ASP A 607 -10.52 -23.38 20.10
CA ASP A 607 -10.54 -23.38 18.63
C ASP A 607 -9.41 -22.47 18.12
N ASP A 608 -9.63 -21.18 17.83
CA ASP A 608 -8.59 -20.28 17.30
C ASP A 608 -7.74 -19.62 18.41
N VAL A 609 -6.44 -19.92 18.44
CA VAL A 609 -5.46 -19.35 19.39
C VAL A 609 -4.24 -18.78 18.66
N HIS A 610 -3.87 -17.55 19.00
CA HIS A 610 -2.67 -16.87 18.51
C HIS A 610 -1.65 -16.68 19.62
N ILE A 611 -0.37 -16.89 19.29
CA ILE A 611 0.77 -16.60 20.16
C ILE A 611 1.62 -15.52 19.50
N GLU A 612 1.87 -14.42 20.21
CA GLU A 612 2.71 -13.31 19.74
C GLU A 612 3.94 -13.21 20.65
N PHE A 613 5.13 -13.34 20.07
CA PHE A 613 6.41 -13.15 20.76
C PHE A 613 6.80 -11.67 20.78
N GLY A 614 7.28 -11.18 21.92
CA GLY A 614 7.78 -9.81 22.06
C GLY A 614 9.03 -9.53 21.21
N PRO A 615 9.33 -8.25 20.93
CA PRO A 615 10.47 -7.84 20.10
C PRO A 615 11.84 -8.14 20.72
N GLU A 616 11.87 -8.60 21.98
CA GLU A 616 13.07 -9.03 22.69
C GLU A 616 13.50 -10.47 22.32
N LEU A 617 12.63 -11.23 21.66
CA LEU A 617 12.86 -12.61 21.23
C LEU A 617 13.11 -12.71 19.72
N THR A 618 13.71 -13.82 19.27
CA THR A 618 13.88 -14.07 17.82
C THR A 618 12.54 -14.27 17.09
N GLY A 619 11.49 -14.67 17.82
CA GLY A 619 10.15 -14.92 17.30
C GLY A 619 9.98 -16.25 16.56
N TYR A 620 10.98 -17.13 16.61
CA TYR A 620 10.92 -18.48 16.05
C TYR A 620 10.70 -19.54 17.14
N CYS A 621 9.95 -20.59 16.83
CA CYS A 621 9.72 -21.72 17.74
C CYS A 621 9.68 -23.08 17.01
N SER A 622 9.90 -24.17 17.72
CA SER A 622 9.80 -25.55 17.20
C SER A 622 8.68 -26.31 17.93
N LEU A 623 8.09 -27.32 17.27
CA LEU A 623 7.08 -28.21 17.86
C LEU A 623 7.66 -29.57 18.29
N GLU A 624 8.79 -29.96 17.69
CA GLU A 624 9.47 -31.24 17.94
C GLU A 624 10.82 -30.99 18.62
N PRO A 625 11.03 -31.40 19.88
CA PRO A 625 12.28 -31.14 20.59
C PRO A 625 13.49 -31.85 19.95
N GLY A 626 13.32 -32.99 19.29
CA GLY A 626 14.41 -33.67 18.56
C GLY A 626 14.86 -32.99 17.25
N LYS A 627 14.26 -31.85 16.92
CA LYS A 627 14.44 -31.11 15.66
C LYS A 627 14.58 -29.60 15.87
N LEU A 628 14.99 -29.18 17.07
CA LEU A 628 15.18 -27.76 17.42
C LEU A 628 16.15 -27.08 16.44
N LEU A 629 15.70 -25.97 15.88
CA LEU A 629 16.51 -25.07 15.08
C LEU A 629 16.51 -23.70 15.75
N LEU A 630 17.68 -23.22 16.16
CA LEU A 630 17.83 -21.82 16.55
C LEU A 630 17.92 -21.01 15.25
N VAL A 631 16.99 -20.07 15.09
CA VAL A 631 16.98 -19.12 13.97
C VAL A 631 17.10 -17.72 14.55
N GLU A 632 18.16 -17.04 14.16
CA GLU A 632 18.47 -15.69 14.58
C GLU A 632 18.46 -14.77 13.37
N PRO A 633 17.91 -13.54 13.45
CA PRO A 633 18.18 -12.52 12.45
C PRO A 633 19.69 -12.32 12.39
N ALA A 634 20.31 -12.61 11.25
CA ALA A 634 21.74 -12.35 11.09
C ALA A 634 21.99 -10.85 11.27
N GLU A 635 23.11 -10.47 11.89
CA GLU A 635 23.61 -9.10 11.79
C GLU A 635 23.73 -8.78 10.29
N ALA A 636 22.85 -7.90 9.82
CA ALA A 636 22.59 -7.84 8.40
C ALA A 636 23.89 -7.51 7.64
N ARG A 637 24.14 -8.30 6.59
CA ARG A 637 24.99 -7.98 5.45
C ARG A 637 24.11 -8.23 4.23
N PRO A 638 23.90 -7.28 3.31
CA PRO A 638 23.07 -7.53 2.15
C PRO A 638 23.93 -8.24 1.13
N ALA A 639 23.38 -9.25 0.48
CA ALA A 639 23.81 -9.52 -0.88
C ALA A 639 23.61 -8.24 -1.70
N ARG A 640 24.61 -7.85 -2.50
CA ARG A 640 24.48 -6.74 -3.46
C ARG A 640 23.33 -7.05 -4.43
N THR A 641 22.17 -6.43 -4.24
CA THR A 641 21.06 -6.51 -5.20
C THR A 641 21.45 -5.77 -6.48
N THR A 642 21.66 -6.49 -7.58
CA THR A 642 21.98 -5.91 -8.89
C THR A 642 20.74 -5.26 -9.51
N GLY A 643 20.36 -4.09 -9.00
CA GLY A 643 19.24 -3.31 -9.51
C GLY A 643 18.67 -2.34 -8.46
N MET A 644 18.42 -1.10 -8.88
CA MET A 644 17.79 -0.08 -8.04
C MET A 644 16.28 -0.31 -7.93
N ASP A 645 15.76 -0.28 -6.69
CA ASP A 645 14.33 -0.49 -6.38
C ASP A 645 13.39 0.40 -7.24
N PRO A 646 12.24 -0.12 -7.74
CA PRO A 646 11.33 0.64 -8.59
C PRO A 646 10.73 1.91 -7.95
N PHE A 647 10.50 1.93 -6.63
CA PHE A 647 10.02 3.12 -5.93
C PHE A 647 11.14 4.15 -5.76
N ALA A 648 12.35 3.70 -5.43
CA ALA A 648 13.56 4.52 -5.39
C ALA A 648 13.83 5.19 -6.75
N ARG A 649 13.78 4.42 -7.84
CA ARG A 649 13.93 4.90 -9.22
C ARG A 649 12.84 5.91 -9.62
N LYS A 650 11.59 5.65 -9.24
CA LYS A 650 10.47 6.60 -9.45
C LYS A 650 10.66 7.90 -8.68
N LEU A 651 11.15 7.85 -7.43
CA LEU A 651 11.43 9.05 -6.64
C LEU A 651 12.57 9.87 -7.24
N LEU A 652 13.64 9.22 -7.71
CA LEU A 652 14.78 9.88 -8.35
C LEU A 652 14.40 10.63 -9.63
N GLY A 653 13.51 10.05 -10.45
CA GLY A 653 13.03 10.68 -11.69
C GLY A 653 14.12 10.90 -12.74
N VAL A 654 15.15 10.07 -12.75
CA VAL A 654 16.29 10.16 -13.67
C VAL A 654 16.08 9.32 -14.93
N THR A 655 16.72 9.71 -16.03
CA THR A 655 16.64 8.99 -17.31
C THR A 655 17.45 7.69 -17.29
N GLU A 656 17.17 6.77 -18.23
CA GLU A 656 18.00 5.57 -18.41
C GLU A 656 19.46 5.89 -18.74
N SER A 657 19.70 7.00 -19.43
CA SER A 657 21.05 7.49 -19.72
C SER A 657 21.81 7.79 -18.41
N GLN A 658 21.21 8.59 -17.51
CA GLN A 658 21.79 8.91 -16.21
C GLN A 658 22.01 7.64 -15.34
N LEU A 659 21.08 6.69 -15.35
CA LEU A 659 21.23 5.40 -14.66
C LEU A 659 22.31 4.50 -15.28
N SER A 660 22.57 4.61 -16.59
CA SER A 660 23.66 3.90 -17.25
C SER A 660 25.02 4.49 -16.89
N VAL A 661 25.11 5.83 -16.85
CA VAL A 661 26.32 6.55 -16.39
C VAL A 661 26.67 6.21 -14.95
N TRP A 662 25.69 6.15 -14.05
CA TRP A 662 25.95 5.76 -12.65
C TRP A 662 26.40 4.30 -12.53
N ARG A 663 25.78 3.33 -13.24
CA ARG A 663 26.22 1.92 -13.21
C ARG A 663 27.67 1.76 -13.67
N LYS A 664 28.04 2.39 -14.79
CA LYS A 664 29.43 2.40 -15.27
C LYS A 664 30.38 3.14 -14.33
N GLY A 665 29.89 4.19 -13.67
CA GLY A 665 30.64 4.93 -12.64
C GLY A 665 30.88 4.10 -11.37
N GLU A 666 29.95 3.23 -11.00
CA GLU A 666 30.02 2.32 -9.86
C GLU A 666 31.00 1.18 -10.14
N GLU A 667 30.92 0.58 -11.33
CA GLU A 667 31.89 -0.43 -11.82
C GLU A 667 33.34 0.08 -11.80
N LEU A 668 33.54 1.38 -12.05
CA LEU A 668 34.85 2.06 -12.00
C LEU A 668 35.23 2.59 -10.60
N GLY A 669 34.37 2.45 -9.59
CA GLY A 669 34.59 2.98 -8.24
C GLY A 669 34.60 4.52 -8.15
N LEU A 670 34.03 5.21 -9.15
CA LEU A 670 34.03 6.67 -9.26
C LEU A 670 32.79 7.33 -8.64
N ILE A 671 31.60 6.77 -8.85
CA ILE A 671 30.33 7.30 -8.34
C ILE A 671 29.27 6.20 -8.18
N GLU A 672 28.54 6.22 -7.08
CA GLU A 672 27.48 5.26 -6.73
C GLU A 672 26.28 6.05 -6.16
N VAL A 673 25.04 5.65 -6.50
CA VAL A 673 23.82 6.28 -5.97
C VAL A 673 22.88 5.23 -5.37
N ALA A 674 22.63 5.34 -4.07
CA ALA A 674 21.85 4.36 -3.30
C ALA A 674 20.76 5.03 -2.44
N PRO A 675 19.61 4.38 -2.20
CA PRO A 675 18.64 4.83 -1.22
C PRO A 675 19.19 4.69 0.21
N VAL A 676 18.76 5.59 1.10
CA VAL A 676 19.08 5.55 2.54
C VAL A 676 17.82 5.27 3.35
N HIS A 677 16.75 6.02 3.11
CA HIS A 677 15.45 5.80 3.75
C HIS A 677 14.33 6.34 2.87
N LEU A 678 13.38 5.47 2.52
CA LEU A 678 12.29 5.79 1.60
C LEU A 678 10.93 5.76 2.32
N PRO A 679 9.97 6.62 1.95
CA PRO A 679 8.63 6.66 2.54
C PRO A 679 7.74 5.56 1.97
N VAL A 680 8.11 4.28 2.20
CA VAL A 680 7.35 3.11 1.74
C VAL A 680 6.06 2.93 2.56
N ASN A 681 6.17 3.06 3.89
CA ASN A 681 5.05 3.00 4.84
C ASN A 681 5.11 4.21 5.78
N PRO A 682 4.82 5.43 5.28
CA PRO A 682 4.89 6.66 6.07
C PRO A 682 3.75 6.73 7.11
N PRO A 683 3.96 7.37 8.27
CA PRO A 683 2.92 7.53 9.27
C PRO A 683 1.98 8.68 8.90
N GLY A 684 0.76 8.33 8.50
CA GLY A 684 -0.20 9.30 7.96
C GLY A 684 0.37 10.02 6.73
N ASP A 685 0.12 11.32 6.62
CA ASP A 685 0.58 12.12 5.49
C ASP A 685 2.08 12.47 5.56
N CYS A 686 2.81 12.09 6.63
CA CYS A 686 4.21 12.43 6.84
C CYS A 686 5.18 11.60 5.96
N ASN A 687 5.04 11.73 4.65
CA ASN A 687 5.71 10.96 3.60
C ASN A 687 6.82 11.75 2.85
N HIS A 688 7.10 12.99 3.27
CA HIS A 688 8.20 13.79 2.76
C HIS A 688 9.39 13.71 3.71
N TYR A 689 10.39 12.92 3.34
CA TYR A 689 11.64 12.78 4.08
C TYR A 689 12.68 13.73 3.48
N GLY A 690 13.04 14.79 4.22
CA GLY A 690 13.85 15.90 3.69
C GLY A 690 14.94 16.37 4.65
N TRP A 691 15.75 17.33 4.18
CA TRP A 691 16.90 17.88 4.91
C TRP A 691 17.81 16.78 5.52
N PRO A 692 18.35 15.85 4.72
CA PRO A 692 19.34 14.92 5.24
C PRO A 692 20.65 15.66 5.51
N VAL A 693 21.23 15.44 6.67
CA VAL A 693 22.56 15.93 7.07
C VAL A 693 23.31 14.79 7.73
N ALA A 694 24.63 14.72 7.56
CA ALA A 694 25.40 13.58 8.02
C ALA A 694 26.68 13.95 8.78
N THR A 695 27.16 12.98 9.55
CA THR A 695 28.48 13.00 10.16
C THR A 695 29.04 11.58 10.23
N MET A 696 30.28 11.44 10.69
CA MET A 696 30.94 10.15 10.88
C MET A 696 31.52 10.06 12.28
N ALA A 697 31.27 8.96 12.99
CA ALA A 697 31.83 8.66 14.29
C ALA A 697 32.62 7.35 14.20
N LYS A 698 33.95 7.44 14.37
CA LYS A 698 34.88 6.35 14.05
C LYS A 698 34.66 5.91 12.59
N ASP A 699 34.33 4.64 12.34
CA ASP A 699 33.98 4.11 11.01
C ASP A 699 32.46 4.14 10.70
N THR A 700 31.63 4.69 11.60
CA THR A 700 30.16 4.71 11.45
C THR A 700 29.68 6.01 10.82
N LEU A 701 28.99 5.93 9.68
CA LEU A 701 28.20 7.04 9.13
C LEU A 701 26.89 7.20 9.91
N LEU A 702 26.51 8.44 10.21
CA LEU A 702 25.21 8.78 10.77
C LEU A 702 24.52 9.81 9.87
N VAL A 703 23.27 9.54 9.50
CA VAL A 703 22.42 10.44 8.70
C VAL A 703 21.20 10.82 9.52
N MET A 704 20.94 12.12 9.68
CA MET A 704 19.74 12.65 10.30
C MET A 704 18.88 13.39 9.27
N HIS A 705 17.60 13.04 9.18
CA HIS A 705 16.63 13.71 8.32
C HIS A 705 15.32 14.00 9.06
N ARG A 706 14.45 14.81 8.44
CA ARG A 706 13.08 15.06 8.93
C ARG A 706 12.07 14.13 8.27
N ARG A 707 10.94 13.92 8.93
CA ARG A 707 9.75 13.20 8.46
C ARG A 707 8.52 14.11 8.70
N ILE A 708 8.04 14.73 7.64
CA ILE A 708 6.99 15.77 7.67
C ILE A 708 5.97 15.56 6.53
N PRO A 709 4.82 16.27 6.51
CA PRO A 709 3.89 16.19 5.39
C PRO A 709 4.48 16.70 4.07
N GLY A 710 5.06 17.91 4.07
CA GLY A 710 5.71 18.44 2.86
C GLY A 710 6.14 19.91 2.94
N HIS A 711 6.39 20.53 1.78
CA HIS A 711 6.87 21.91 1.68
C HIS A 711 5.75 22.95 1.81
N ARG A 712 4.50 22.61 1.49
CA ARG A 712 3.30 23.45 1.69
C ARG A 712 2.26 22.68 2.49
N ARG A 713 1.34 23.37 3.16
CA ARG A 713 0.16 22.72 3.77
C ARG A 713 -0.77 22.20 2.67
N ASP A 714 -1.08 23.08 1.71
CA ASP A 714 -1.94 22.77 0.58
C ASP A 714 -1.37 21.62 -0.27
N GLY A 715 -2.06 20.48 -0.21
CA GLY A 715 -1.75 19.28 -0.98
C GLY A 715 -0.72 18.33 -0.35
N ALA A 716 -0.15 18.62 0.83
CA ALA A 716 0.76 17.71 1.52
C ALA A 716 0.10 16.95 2.69
N GLY A 717 -1.14 17.26 3.04
CA GLY A 717 -1.86 16.63 4.15
C GLY A 717 -1.55 17.24 5.52
N GLU A 718 -1.95 16.53 6.58
CA GLU A 718 -1.91 17.01 7.96
C GLU A 718 -0.79 16.34 8.78
N PRO A 719 -0.26 17.00 9.84
CA PRO A 719 0.80 16.44 10.67
C PRO A 719 0.32 15.21 11.47
N SER A 720 1.14 14.17 11.52
CA SER A 720 0.96 13.01 12.40
C SER A 720 1.68 13.24 13.75
N ASP A 721 1.22 12.57 14.80
CA ASP A 721 1.94 12.34 16.06
C ASP A 721 3.40 11.86 15.86
N LYS A 722 3.67 11.15 14.75
CA LYS A 722 4.98 10.67 14.32
C LYS A 722 5.76 11.66 13.44
N MET A 723 5.31 12.91 13.28
CA MET A 723 6.09 13.98 12.67
C MET A 723 7.39 14.23 13.45
N SER A 724 8.55 14.24 12.78
CA SER A 724 9.85 14.39 13.46
C SER A 724 10.87 15.18 12.61
N TYR A 725 11.82 15.82 13.28
CA TYR A 725 12.96 16.53 12.69
C TYR A 725 14.30 15.91 13.10
N GLY A 726 14.25 14.69 13.65
CA GLY A 726 15.41 13.96 14.15
C GLY A 726 15.24 12.47 13.93
N VAL A 727 15.03 12.04 12.68
CA VAL A 727 15.07 10.62 12.31
C VAL A 727 16.50 10.28 11.91
N VAL A 728 17.16 9.41 12.69
CA VAL A 728 18.56 9.03 12.53
C VAL A 728 18.67 7.60 12.00
N LEU A 729 19.57 7.40 11.04
CA LEU A 729 20.01 6.10 10.55
C LEU A 729 21.54 6.00 10.63
N ARG A 730 22.05 4.79 10.80
CA ARG A 730 23.48 4.50 10.99
C ARG A 730 23.97 3.45 10.01
N SER A 731 25.23 3.57 9.60
CA SER A 731 25.91 2.58 8.75
C SER A 731 27.34 2.35 9.21
N THR A 732 27.73 1.09 9.41
CA THR A 732 29.08 0.67 9.80
C THR A 732 29.92 0.17 8.61
N ASP A 733 29.30 -0.04 7.44
CA ASP A 733 29.91 -0.64 6.24
C ASP A 733 30.20 0.38 5.11
N GLY A 734 30.23 1.66 5.46
CA GLY A 734 30.46 2.75 4.50
C GLY A 734 29.22 3.20 3.74
N GLY A 735 28.01 2.88 4.23
CA GLY A 735 26.74 3.34 3.67
C GLY A 735 26.05 2.33 2.75
N GLN A 736 26.51 1.08 2.72
CA GLN A 736 25.86 -0.01 1.98
C GLN A 736 24.58 -0.46 2.70
N GLN A 737 24.59 -0.41 4.04
CA GLN A 737 23.42 -0.64 4.89
C GLN A 737 23.08 0.53 5.78
N TRP A 738 21.83 0.53 6.23
CA TRP A 738 21.30 1.48 7.19
C TRP A 738 20.53 0.76 8.29
N SER A 739 20.76 1.15 9.54
CA SER A 739 20.01 0.69 10.70
C SER A 739 18.51 1.00 10.54
N ARG A 740 17.67 0.34 11.34
CA ARG A 740 16.29 0.80 11.53
C ARG A 740 16.28 2.29 11.93
N PRO A 741 15.33 3.11 11.43
CA PRO A 741 15.29 4.53 11.70
C PRO A 741 14.92 4.82 13.16
N TYR A 742 15.79 5.51 13.89
CA TYR A 742 15.57 5.94 15.26
C TYR A 742 15.02 7.36 15.30
N ASP A 743 13.87 7.58 15.93
CA ASP A 743 13.32 8.92 16.15
C ASP A 743 13.90 9.47 17.46
N LEU A 744 14.70 10.54 17.41
CA LEU A 744 15.35 11.14 18.58
C LEU A 744 14.36 11.52 19.69
N ARG A 745 13.09 11.75 19.33
CA ARG A 745 12.01 11.99 20.30
C ARG A 745 11.77 10.81 21.26
N ASN A 746 12.18 9.60 20.90
CA ASN A 746 12.02 8.39 21.73
C ASN A 746 12.79 8.47 23.05
N CYS A 747 13.92 9.20 23.12
CA CYS A 747 14.67 9.43 24.35
C CYS A 747 14.21 10.68 25.15
N MET A 748 13.21 11.42 24.66
CA MET A 748 12.58 12.52 25.40
C MET A 748 11.53 11.99 26.37
N THR A 749 11.35 12.66 27.51
CA THR A 749 10.18 12.44 28.37
C THR A 749 8.89 12.81 27.64
N PRO A 750 7.72 12.29 28.06
CA PRO A 750 6.44 12.65 27.44
C PRO A 750 6.19 14.16 27.39
N GLU A 751 6.51 14.89 28.46
CA GLU A 751 6.26 16.32 28.62
C GLU A 751 7.09 17.17 27.64
N ASP A 752 8.37 16.83 27.47
CA ASP A 752 9.24 17.50 26.51
C ASP A 752 8.88 17.12 25.06
N ARG A 753 8.47 15.86 24.82
CA ARG A 753 8.11 15.34 23.49
C ARG A 753 6.92 16.05 22.86
N VAL A 754 5.95 16.48 23.65
CA VAL A 754 4.74 17.19 23.18
C VAL A 754 4.67 18.65 23.63
N ARG A 755 5.82 19.25 24.00
CA ARG A 755 5.89 20.61 24.55
C ARG A 755 5.31 21.66 23.59
N GLY A 756 4.10 22.16 23.93
CA GLY A 756 3.35 23.11 23.11
C GLY A 756 2.62 22.49 21.90
N GLY A 757 2.50 21.17 21.83
CA GLY A 757 1.81 20.44 20.75
C GLY A 757 2.75 19.63 19.84
N ILE A 758 2.17 18.82 18.95
CA ILE A 758 2.92 17.90 18.07
C ILE A 758 3.77 18.62 17.00
N VAL A 759 3.39 19.84 16.62
CA VAL A 759 4.12 20.66 15.66
C VAL A 759 5.16 21.52 16.41
N PRO A 760 6.46 21.42 16.08
CA PRO A 760 7.50 22.22 16.72
C PRO A 760 7.31 23.71 16.55
N LEU A 761 7.76 24.48 17.55
CA LEU A 761 7.57 25.93 17.68
C LEU A 761 7.78 26.71 16.37
N SER A 762 8.93 26.51 15.72
CA SER A 762 9.33 27.19 14.47
C SER A 762 8.52 26.81 13.22
N HIS A 763 7.62 25.83 13.31
CA HIS A 763 6.80 25.34 12.20
C HIS A 763 5.29 25.45 12.42
N ARG A 764 4.82 25.96 13.58
CA ARG A 764 3.39 26.15 13.87
C ARG A 764 2.71 27.05 12.86
N ALA A 765 3.31 28.19 12.51
CA ALA A 765 2.80 29.10 11.47
C ALA A 765 2.51 28.42 10.12
N LYS A 766 3.13 27.26 9.83
CA LYS A 766 2.93 26.49 8.60
C LYS A 766 1.94 25.32 8.74
N PHE A 767 2.04 24.52 9.79
CA PHE A 767 1.26 23.27 9.94
C PHE A 767 0.21 23.28 11.05
N ASP A 768 0.27 24.23 11.97
CA ASP A 768 -0.69 24.40 13.07
C ASP A 768 -0.84 25.91 13.39
N PRO A 769 -1.33 26.73 12.45
CA PRO A 769 -1.35 28.18 12.58
C PRO A 769 -2.32 28.67 13.67
N THR A 770 -3.22 27.79 14.12
CA THR A 770 -4.15 27.95 15.24
C THR A 770 -3.46 27.89 16.60
N ASN A 771 -2.39 27.11 16.73
CA ASN A 771 -1.67 26.94 17.98
C ASN A 771 -0.76 28.13 18.26
N LYS A 772 -1.14 28.92 19.28
CA LYS A 772 -0.41 30.09 19.77
C LYS A 772 0.45 29.80 21.00
N SER A 773 0.70 28.52 21.33
CA SER A 773 1.59 28.18 22.44
C SER A 773 3.01 28.68 22.16
N PRO A 774 3.67 29.38 23.10
CA PRO A 774 5.08 29.75 22.99
C PRO A 774 6.02 28.59 23.34
N LEU A 775 5.52 27.49 23.90
CA LEU A 775 6.32 26.41 24.46
C LEU A 775 6.97 25.56 23.36
N GLY A 776 8.27 25.26 23.47
CA GLY A 776 9.02 24.42 22.55
C GLY A 776 10.49 24.85 22.41
N TYR A 777 11.21 24.22 21.48
CA TYR A 777 12.62 24.52 21.24
C TYR A 777 12.78 25.58 20.16
N LYS A 778 13.62 26.59 20.44
CA LYS A 778 13.83 27.78 19.61
C LYS A 778 14.80 27.53 18.44
N VAL A 779 14.61 26.40 17.76
CA VAL A 779 15.47 25.93 16.66
C VAL A 779 14.65 25.75 15.40
N HIS A 780 15.21 26.15 14.25
CA HIS A 780 14.66 25.92 12.92
C HIS A 780 15.67 25.19 12.03
N LEU A 781 15.24 24.07 11.46
CA LEU A 781 16.06 23.05 10.79
C LEU A 781 16.97 22.29 11.78
N HIS A 782 17.86 21.47 11.23
CA HIS A 782 18.68 20.57 12.04
C HIS A 782 20.11 20.40 11.53
N ALA A 783 21.01 20.15 12.48
CA ALA A 783 22.45 20.00 12.32
C ALA A 783 22.94 18.75 13.06
N ILE A 784 24.00 18.12 12.54
CA ILE A 784 24.68 17.01 13.20
C ILE A 784 26.20 17.19 13.13
N GLY A 785 26.93 16.63 14.09
CA GLY A 785 28.39 16.58 14.08
C GLY A 785 28.94 15.62 15.13
N THR A 786 30.20 15.26 14.97
CA THR A 786 30.93 14.36 15.88
C THR A 786 32.01 15.14 16.62
N THR A 787 32.14 14.91 17.92
CA THR A 787 33.22 15.46 18.75
C THR A 787 34.52 14.68 18.55
N ARG A 788 35.66 15.27 18.88
CA ARG A 788 36.98 14.62 18.79
C ARG A 788 37.07 13.28 19.54
N ASP A 789 36.31 13.14 20.62
CA ASP A 789 36.25 11.92 21.43
C ASP A 789 35.29 10.84 20.84
N GLY A 790 34.64 11.13 19.71
CA GLY A 790 33.75 10.21 18.98
C GLY A 790 32.27 10.27 19.37
N ASN A 791 31.87 11.21 20.23
CA ASN A 791 30.47 11.41 20.62
C ASN A 791 29.71 12.14 19.50
N VAL A 792 28.44 11.82 19.28
CA VAL A 792 27.62 12.47 18.24
C VAL A 792 26.66 13.46 18.89
N ILE A 793 26.60 14.67 18.32
CA ILE A 793 25.71 15.75 18.76
C ILE A 793 24.73 16.06 17.63
N ALA A 794 23.45 16.18 17.97
CA ALA A 794 22.39 16.58 17.06
C ALA A 794 21.59 17.74 17.66
N VAL A 795 21.37 18.79 16.86
CA VAL A 795 20.53 19.95 17.22
C VAL A 795 19.41 20.01 16.20
N ASN A 796 18.15 20.01 16.64
CA ASN A 796 16.99 20.04 15.75
C ASN A 796 15.79 20.75 16.39
N ASN A 797 14.67 20.82 15.69
CA ASN A 797 13.42 21.46 16.13
C ASN A 797 12.83 20.91 17.46
N HIS A 798 13.32 19.76 17.96
CA HIS A 798 12.94 19.15 19.24
C HIS A 798 14.01 19.30 20.34
N GLY A 799 15.04 20.12 20.12
CA GLY A 799 16.08 20.42 21.11
C GLY A 799 17.46 19.87 20.75
N VAL A 800 18.26 19.56 21.76
CA VAL A 800 19.64 19.09 21.63
C VAL A 800 19.78 17.67 22.17
N PHE A 801 20.47 16.83 21.41
CA PHE A 801 20.65 15.40 21.66
C PHE A 801 22.12 15.03 21.57
N ARG A 802 22.54 14.07 22.39
CA ARG A 802 23.89 13.51 22.40
C ARG A 802 23.85 11.99 22.43
N SER A 803 24.77 11.36 21.72
CA SER A 803 25.08 9.95 21.81
C SER A 803 26.58 9.79 22.14
N ASP A 804 26.90 8.92 23.10
CA ASP A 804 28.27 8.60 23.50
C ASP A 804 28.76 7.26 22.88
N ASP A 805 27.93 6.64 22.03
CA ASP A 805 28.08 5.28 21.50
C ASP A 805 27.86 5.22 19.98
N ALA A 806 28.32 6.24 19.25
CA ALA A 806 28.21 6.35 17.79
C ALA A 806 26.77 6.18 17.25
N GLY A 807 25.79 6.62 18.04
CA GLY A 807 24.36 6.70 17.72
C GLY A 807 23.50 5.50 18.14
N HIS A 808 24.04 4.52 18.88
CA HIS A 808 23.24 3.38 19.39
C HIS A 808 22.15 3.86 20.37
N THR A 809 22.52 4.69 21.34
CA THR A 809 21.62 5.29 22.32
C THR A 809 21.74 6.81 22.29
N TRP A 810 20.69 7.49 22.75
CA TRP A 810 20.59 8.95 22.71
C TRP A 810 20.09 9.50 24.04
N LYS A 811 20.66 10.66 24.41
CA LYS A 811 20.31 11.45 25.57
C LYS A 811 19.80 12.81 25.11
N HIS A 812 18.66 13.23 25.64
CA HIS A 812 18.07 14.53 25.40
C HIS A 812 18.50 15.56 26.46
N PHE A 813 18.91 16.76 26.04
CA PHE A 813 19.20 17.89 26.92
C PHE A 813 17.99 18.85 26.97
N SER A 814 17.00 18.50 27.78
CA SER A 814 15.70 19.20 27.86
C SER A 814 15.70 20.67 28.22
N LYS A 815 16.83 21.23 28.66
CA LYS A 815 16.99 22.67 28.93
C LYS A 815 17.84 23.41 27.89
N ALA A 816 18.39 22.72 26.89
CA ALA A 816 19.18 23.35 25.85
C ALA A 816 18.28 23.94 24.76
N LEU A 817 18.42 25.24 24.47
CA LEU A 817 17.68 25.96 23.42
C LEU A 817 16.14 25.93 23.58
N ARG A 818 15.62 25.70 24.79
CA ARG A 818 14.19 25.70 25.12
C ARG A 818 13.68 27.12 25.36
N GLU A 819 12.39 27.38 25.17
CA GLU A 819 11.86 28.75 25.18
C GLU A 819 12.06 29.52 26.49
N ASP A 820 12.07 28.81 27.62
CA ASP A 820 12.19 29.33 28.99
C ASP A 820 13.65 29.47 29.47
N THR A 821 14.60 28.81 28.80
CA THR A 821 16.03 28.85 29.15
C THR A 821 16.90 29.55 28.12
N PHE A 822 16.37 29.81 26.91
CA PHE A 822 17.08 30.46 25.82
C PHE A 822 16.42 31.80 25.47
N ALA A 823 16.96 32.87 26.05
CA ALA A 823 16.46 34.24 25.95
C ALA A 823 16.83 34.96 24.63
N HIS A 824 16.78 34.24 23.51
CA HIS A 824 17.00 34.75 22.15
C HIS A 824 15.81 34.40 21.23
N PRO A 825 15.73 34.94 20.01
CA PRO A 825 14.77 34.49 19.00
C PRO A 825 15.01 33.05 18.54
N ILE A 826 14.11 32.52 17.70
CA ILE A 826 14.32 31.25 17.01
C ILE A 826 15.56 31.38 16.11
N ILE A 827 16.46 30.40 16.15
CA ILE A 827 17.64 30.36 15.26
C ILE A 827 17.40 29.41 14.08
N ASN A 828 17.62 29.89 12.87
CA ASN A 828 17.83 29.05 11.69
C ASN A 828 19.29 28.61 11.64
N ILE A 829 19.55 27.30 11.63
CA ILE A 829 20.91 26.76 11.65
C ILE A 829 21.33 26.15 10.31
N GLY A 830 22.64 26.15 10.05
CA GLY A 830 23.27 25.37 9.00
C GLY A 830 23.38 23.88 9.34
N PRO A 831 23.86 23.03 8.41
CA PRO A 831 23.76 21.58 8.54
C PRO A 831 24.82 20.91 9.43
N ARG A 832 25.93 21.58 9.76
CA ARG A 832 27.06 21.01 10.49
C ARG A 832 27.20 21.60 11.90
N ILE A 833 27.57 20.74 12.84
CA ILE A 833 28.15 21.13 14.13
C ILE A 833 29.68 20.95 14.02
N VAL A 834 30.45 21.97 14.38
CA VAL A 834 31.93 21.93 14.37
C VAL A 834 32.43 21.75 15.80
N ASP A 835 33.36 20.84 16.02
CA ASP A 835 34.08 20.72 17.31
C ASP A 835 35.44 21.43 17.24
N ASP A 836 35.61 22.48 18.05
CA ASP A 836 36.82 23.31 18.09
C ASP A 836 37.58 23.12 19.42
N PRO A 837 38.90 22.88 19.39
CA PRO A 837 39.70 22.67 20.61
C PRO A 837 39.67 23.78 21.67
N GLN A 838 39.45 25.03 21.27
CA GLN A 838 39.50 26.21 22.14
C GLN A 838 38.10 26.74 22.49
N HIS A 839 37.15 26.58 21.57
CA HIS A 839 35.79 27.12 21.67
C HIS A 839 34.73 26.06 22.02
N GLY A 840 35.02 24.78 21.83
CA GLY A 840 34.06 23.69 22.00
C GLY A 840 33.18 23.51 20.77
N LEU A 841 31.95 23.03 20.97
CA LEU A 841 31.00 22.80 19.89
C LEU A 841 30.44 24.13 19.38
N LEU A 842 30.40 24.29 18.07
CA LEU A 842 29.90 25.47 17.38
C LEU A 842 28.81 25.11 16.37
N VAL A 843 27.68 25.82 16.45
CA VAL A 843 26.57 25.76 15.49
C VAL A 843 26.32 27.15 14.93
N PHE A 844 26.28 27.28 13.61
CA PHE A 844 26.17 28.57 12.94
C PHE A 844 24.81 28.76 12.30
N GLY A 845 24.31 30.00 12.34
CA GLY A 845 22.95 30.29 11.92
C GLY A 845 22.63 31.78 11.82
N ASN A 846 21.34 32.10 11.79
CA ASN A 846 20.79 33.45 11.82
C ASN A 846 19.48 33.46 12.61
N TRP A 847 19.14 34.57 13.25
CA TRP A 847 17.82 34.75 13.84
C TRP A 847 16.74 34.70 12.76
N PHE A 848 15.72 33.89 13.02
CA PHE A 848 14.60 33.57 12.14
C PHE A 848 13.36 34.44 12.42
N GLY A 849 13.28 35.01 13.62
CA GLY A 849 12.11 35.69 14.18
C GLY A 849 11.58 34.99 15.43
N GLU A 850 10.42 35.44 15.91
CA GLU A 850 9.62 34.76 16.93
C GLU A 850 8.58 33.81 16.31
N VAL A 851 7.77 33.14 17.14
CA VAL A 851 6.77 32.13 16.72
C VAL A 851 5.73 32.66 15.72
N ASP A 852 5.41 33.95 15.81
CA ASP A 852 4.47 34.70 14.96
C ASP A 852 5.16 35.49 13.84
N GLU A 853 6.49 35.60 13.83
CA GLU A 853 7.28 36.40 12.90
C GLU A 853 8.10 35.55 11.90
N TYR A 854 7.41 34.66 11.20
CA TYR A 854 8.02 33.71 10.25
C TYR A 854 8.85 34.41 9.14
N HIS A 855 10.08 33.94 8.91
CA HIS A 855 11.04 34.51 7.93
C HIS A 855 11.56 35.94 8.23
N LYS A 856 11.52 36.43 9.47
CA LYS A 856 12.04 37.76 9.85
C LYS A 856 13.57 37.75 10.08
N TYR A 857 14.32 37.35 9.05
CA TYR A 857 15.77 37.20 9.11
C TYR A 857 16.52 38.47 9.53
N SER A 858 17.45 38.32 10.48
CA SER A 858 18.41 39.37 10.81
C SER A 858 19.54 39.48 9.76
N LYS A 859 20.44 40.46 9.94
CA LYS A 859 21.67 40.63 9.14
C LYS A 859 22.94 40.24 9.93
N GLN A 860 22.81 39.31 10.88
CA GLN A 860 23.88 38.77 11.70
C GLN A 860 24.34 37.39 11.19
N LEU A 861 25.62 37.08 11.40
CA LEU A 861 26.09 35.71 11.63
C LEU A 861 25.92 35.42 13.12
N VAL A 862 25.17 34.37 13.45
CA VAL A 862 25.03 33.87 14.83
C VAL A 862 25.88 32.61 14.97
N ALA A 863 26.71 32.56 16.00
CA ALA A 863 27.45 31.38 16.41
C ALA A 863 26.99 30.97 17.81
N LEU A 864 26.39 29.78 17.94
CA LEU A 864 26.10 29.16 19.22
C LEU A 864 27.27 28.29 19.64
N ARG A 865 27.72 28.42 20.90
CA ARG A 865 28.91 27.77 21.45
C ARG A 865 28.58 26.95 22.70
N SER A 866 28.97 25.69 22.74
CA SER A 866 28.85 24.82 23.91
C SER A 866 30.20 24.23 24.34
N ARG A 867 30.54 24.40 25.62
CA ARG A 867 31.76 23.85 26.24
C ARG A 867 31.54 22.57 27.04
N ASP A 868 30.29 22.13 27.20
CA ASP A 868 29.87 21.02 28.05
C ASP A 868 29.23 19.86 27.26
N GLY A 869 29.58 19.75 25.97
CA GLY A 869 29.12 18.69 25.08
C GLY A 869 27.64 18.80 24.71
N GLY A 870 27.12 20.03 24.56
CA GLY A 870 25.79 20.33 24.04
C GLY A 870 24.71 20.62 25.10
N LYS A 871 25.07 20.59 26.39
CA LYS A 871 24.11 20.76 27.50
C LYS A 871 23.75 22.24 27.76
N THR A 872 24.70 23.16 27.60
CA THR A 872 24.47 24.61 27.64
C THR A 872 25.10 25.30 26.43
N TRP A 873 24.49 26.41 25.99
CA TRP A 873 24.87 27.14 24.78
C TRP A 873 24.97 28.64 25.08
N GLN A 874 26.04 29.25 24.60
CA GLN A 874 26.30 30.69 24.61
C GLN A 874 26.18 31.24 23.19
N THR A 875 25.87 32.52 23.04
CA THR A 875 25.61 33.16 21.75
C THR A 875 26.67 34.20 21.43
N GLU A 876 27.21 34.21 20.21
CA GLU A 876 28.06 35.27 19.66
C GLU A 876 27.43 35.77 18.35
N GLU A 877 27.35 37.09 18.14
CA GLU A 877 26.67 37.72 17.00
C GLU A 877 27.59 38.70 16.28
N HIS A 878 27.60 38.66 14.95
CA HIS A 878 28.41 39.58 14.14
C HIS A 878 27.68 40.13 12.91
N PRO A 879 27.77 41.46 12.65
CA PRO A 879 27.08 42.07 11.52
C PRO A 879 27.74 41.72 10.18
N VAL A 880 26.98 41.07 9.30
CA VAL A 880 27.40 40.65 7.96
C VAL A 880 26.75 41.45 6.83
N GLY A 881 25.70 42.22 7.14
CA GLY A 881 25.10 43.20 6.23
C GLY A 881 24.08 42.65 5.22
N PHE A 882 23.90 41.33 5.15
CA PHE A 882 22.87 40.67 4.34
C PHE A 882 22.11 39.62 5.15
N LYS A 883 20.91 39.25 4.70
CA LYS A 883 20.12 38.19 5.33
C LYS A 883 20.68 36.83 4.92
N GLN A 884 21.43 36.19 5.80
CA GLN A 884 21.96 34.85 5.55
C GLN A 884 20.95 33.77 5.93
N TYR A 885 21.06 32.58 5.31
CA TYR A 885 20.19 31.45 5.61
C TYR A 885 20.93 30.13 5.34
N GLU A 886 20.81 29.18 6.27
CA GLU A 886 21.38 27.83 6.16
C GLU A 886 22.90 27.81 5.83
N PRO A 887 23.76 28.45 6.64
CA PRO A 887 25.19 28.56 6.32
C PRO A 887 25.92 27.21 6.38
N ALA A 888 26.47 26.75 5.26
CA ALA A 888 27.36 25.59 5.21
C ALA A 888 28.76 26.03 5.66
N VAL A 889 29.24 25.48 6.78
CA VAL A 889 30.51 25.85 7.43
C VAL A 889 31.57 24.77 7.28
N LEU A 890 32.83 25.16 7.21
CA LEU A 890 34.00 24.29 7.26
C LEU A 890 35.10 24.97 8.09
N HIS A 891 35.67 24.27 9.06
CA HIS A 891 36.87 24.74 9.75
C HIS A 891 38.12 24.28 8.99
N HIS A 892 38.93 25.22 8.52
CA HIS A 892 40.12 24.96 7.70
C HIS A 892 41.18 26.02 7.99
N ASN A 893 42.44 25.60 8.21
CA ASN A 893 43.59 26.48 8.51
C ASN A 893 43.29 27.53 9.60
N HIS A 894 42.71 27.08 10.73
CA HIS A 894 42.31 27.91 11.87
C HIS A 894 41.28 29.02 11.54
N GLN A 895 40.54 28.88 10.43
CA GLN A 895 39.50 29.81 10.00
C GLN A 895 38.20 29.07 9.72
N TYR A 896 37.09 29.76 9.96
CA TYR A 896 35.76 29.27 9.61
C TYR A 896 35.40 29.81 8.23
N LEU A 897 35.29 28.90 7.27
CA LEU A 897 34.90 29.18 5.90
C LEU A 897 33.42 28.83 5.74
N PHE A 898 32.66 29.71 5.10
CA PHE A 898 31.23 29.53 4.91
C PHE A 898 30.85 29.72 3.45
N VAL A 899 29.86 28.96 2.99
CA VAL A 899 29.02 29.30 1.84
C VAL A 899 27.57 29.34 2.32
N THR A 900 26.85 30.42 2.04
CA THR A 900 25.50 30.69 2.56
C THR A 900 24.64 31.35 1.50
N ARG A 901 23.31 31.18 1.63
CA ARG A 901 22.32 31.77 0.73
C ARG A 901 22.15 33.25 1.06
N ASP A 902 22.14 34.12 0.05
CA ASP A 902 21.77 35.54 0.24
C ASP A 902 20.25 35.72 0.08
N GLN A 903 19.52 35.81 1.20
CA GLN A 903 18.06 36.03 1.19
C GLN A 903 17.65 37.46 0.83
N ASN A 904 18.58 38.40 0.58
CA ASN A 904 18.23 39.67 -0.05
C ASN A 904 17.96 39.48 -1.56
N GLN A 905 18.69 38.56 -2.21
CA GLN A 905 18.60 38.31 -3.66
C GLN A 905 17.90 36.98 -3.99
N VAL A 906 17.88 36.04 -3.05
CA VAL A 906 17.41 34.63 -3.10
C VAL A 906 18.02 33.75 -4.20
N ARG A 907 18.85 34.30 -5.08
CA ARG A 907 19.38 33.71 -6.33
C ARG A 907 20.90 33.54 -6.37
N SER A 908 21.59 33.83 -5.27
CA SER A 908 23.04 33.84 -5.20
C SER A 908 23.55 33.29 -3.88
N HIS A 909 24.71 32.66 -3.93
CA HIS A 909 25.50 32.32 -2.74
C HIS A 909 26.51 33.41 -2.45
N ARG A 910 26.72 33.68 -1.16
CA ARG A 910 27.89 34.42 -0.67
C ARG A 910 28.79 33.47 0.09
N GLN A 911 30.07 33.81 0.13
CA GLN A 911 31.02 33.12 0.99
C GLN A 911 31.59 34.05 2.04
N MET A 912 32.09 33.47 3.13
CA MET A 912 32.49 34.22 4.31
C MET A 912 33.75 33.58 4.92
N THR A 913 34.66 34.41 5.42
CA THR A 913 35.70 33.99 6.36
C THR A 913 35.38 34.61 7.72
N TRP A 914 35.38 33.79 8.78
CA TRP A 914 35.26 34.27 10.16
C TRP A 914 36.36 33.68 11.05
N LEU A 915 36.66 34.43 12.10
CA LEU A 915 37.56 34.10 13.20
C LEU A 915 36.84 34.53 14.49
N PRO A 916 36.81 33.71 15.55
CA PRO A 916 36.21 34.07 16.83
C PRO A 916 36.59 35.46 17.33
N GLY A 917 35.61 36.24 17.81
CA GLY A 917 35.80 37.63 18.23
C GLY A 917 36.07 38.64 17.10
N ARG A 918 36.09 38.26 15.81
CA ARG A 918 36.33 39.17 14.68
C ARG A 918 35.09 39.32 13.79
N LYS A 919 35.00 40.46 13.10
CA LYS A 919 33.96 40.68 12.07
C LYS A 919 34.17 39.74 10.87
N PRO A 920 33.15 39.02 10.38
CA PRO A 920 33.26 38.21 9.18
C PRO A 920 33.63 39.03 7.94
N ARG A 921 34.53 38.50 7.10
CA ARG A 921 34.84 39.02 5.78
C ARG A 921 33.95 38.31 4.75
N VAL A 922 33.05 39.05 4.11
CA VAL A 922 32.10 38.53 3.12
C VAL A 922 32.62 38.80 1.71
N THR A 923 32.59 37.79 0.85
CA THR A 923 32.99 37.86 -0.56
C THR A 923 31.81 37.44 -1.46
N GLN A 924 31.59 38.17 -2.56
CA GLN A 924 30.64 37.78 -3.60
C GLN A 924 31.17 36.57 -4.37
N THR A 925 30.29 35.72 -4.90
CA THR A 925 30.69 34.55 -5.69
C THR A 925 30.13 34.58 -7.10
N ASN A 926 30.71 33.79 -8.00
CA ASN A 926 30.12 33.49 -9.31
C ASN A 926 28.97 32.46 -9.25
N LEU A 927 28.54 32.03 -8.05
CA LEU A 927 27.51 31.02 -7.83
C LEU A 927 26.11 31.64 -7.87
N VAL A 928 25.72 32.14 -9.03
CA VAL A 928 24.42 32.78 -9.30
C VAL A 928 23.52 31.81 -10.08
N ASP A 929 22.20 31.91 -9.90
CA ASP A 929 21.18 31.10 -10.56
C ASP A 929 20.04 32.00 -11.08
N PRO A 930 19.40 31.72 -12.23
CA PRO A 930 18.22 32.47 -12.67
C PRO A 930 17.02 32.31 -11.71
N ARG A 931 17.00 31.26 -10.88
CA ARG A 931 15.95 30.93 -9.91
C ARG A 931 16.54 30.86 -8.49
N LEU A 932 15.70 30.50 -7.51
CA LEU A 932 16.10 30.52 -6.10
C LEU A 932 17.15 29.42 -5.79
N VAL A 933 18.26 29.82 -5.18
CA VAL A 933 19.35 28.89 -4.79
C VAL A 933 19.04 28.18 -3.48
N ASP A 934 19.76 27.09 -3.23
CA ASP A 934 19.55 26.19 -2.08
C ASP A 934 20.73 26.15 -1.11
N THR A 935 20.61 25.37 -0.04
CA THR A 935 21.77 24.95 0.78
C THR A 935 22.79 24.20 -0.08
N VAL A 936 24.07 24.26 0.29
CA VAL A 936 25.16 23.52 -0.36
C VAL A 936 25.88 22.60 0.63
N ASP A 937 26.62 21.62 0.14
CA ASP A 937 27.71 21.04 0.92
C ASP A 937 28.94 21.94 0.78
N LEU A 938 29.72 22.06 1.85
CA LEU A 938 31.07 22.59 1.80
C LEU A 938 32.01 21.62 2.52
N SER A 939 33.07 21.21 1.83
CA SER A 939 34.06 20.26 2.35
C SER A 939 35.47 20.58 1.83
N PHE A 940 36.49 20.06 2.52
CA PHE A 940 37.86 20.04 2.03
C PHE A 940 38.16 18.64 1.49
N ASN A 941 38.67 18.55 0.27
CA ASN A 941 39.11 17.31 -0.33
C ASN A 941 40.63 17.17 -0.16
N PRO A 942 41.11 16.22 0.67
CA PRO A 942 42.54 16.06 0.93
C PRO A 942 43.32 15.42 -0.22
N GLU A 943 42.67 14.72 -1.16
CA GLU A 943 43.35 14.15 -2.34
C GLU A 943 43.70 15.25 -3.35
N THR A 944 42.79 16.20 -3.58
CA THR A 944 43.00 17.31 -4.51
C THR A 944 43.63 18.55 -3.86
N GLY A 945 43.58 18.64 -2.52
CA GLY A 945 43.97 19.84 -1.77
C GLY A 945 43.01 21.02 -1.94
N ARG A 946 41.78 20.78 -2.43
CA ARG A 946 40.83 21.83 -2.83
C ARG A 946 39.64 21.91 -1.87
N LEU A 947 39.05 23.10 -1.80
CA LEU A 947 37.73 23.28 -1.22
C LEU A 947 36.71 22.88 -2.28
N GLU A 948 35.79 22.00 -1.93
CA GLU A 948 34.81 21.44 -2.86
C GLU A 948 33.38 21.65 -2.31
N MET A 949 32.45 21.85 -3.24
CA MET A 949 31.08 22.24 -2.93
C MET A 949 30.12 21.48 -3.85
N VAL A 950 29.10 20.85 -3.26
CA VAL A 950 28.00 20.25 -4.03
C VAL A 950 26.81 21.19 -3.97
N ARG A 951 26.30 21.58 -5.15
CA ARG A 951 25.27 22.62 -5.32
C ARG A 951 24.19 22.16 -6.30
N SER A 952 22.93 22.34 -5.92
CA SER A 952 21.78 22.11 -6.81
C SER A 952 21.57 23.30 -7.76
N GLU A 953 21.28 23.02 -9.03
CA GLU A 953 20.76 24.01 -10.00
C GLU A 953 19.28 23.72 -10.24
N ARG A 954 18.44 24.30 -9.37
CA ARG A 954 17.01 23.98 -9.24
C ARG A 954 16.20 24.29 -10.50
N HIS A 955 16.63 25.22 -11.34
CA HIS A 955 15.95 25.52 -12.60
C HIS A 955 16.16 24.44 -13.68
N HIS A 956 17.27 23.70 -13.63
CA HIS A 956 17.58 22.59 -14.52
C HIS A 956 17.34 21.21 -13.88
N MET A 957 16.97 21.15 -12.59
CA MET A 957 16.86 19.90 -11.83
C MET A 957 18.16 19.08 -11.81
N GLN A 958 19.28 19.77 -11.61
CA GLN A 958 20.62 19.17 -11.62
C GLN A 958 21.38 19.32 -10.30
N LEU A 959 22.36 18.45 -10.09
CA LEU A 959 23.32 18.52 -8.99
C LEU A 959 24.75 18.57 -9.55
N TRP A 960 25.52 19.57 -9.13
CA TRP A 960 26.84 19.88 -9.67
C TRP A 960 27.92 19.90 -8.58
N LEU A 961 29.09 19.38 -8.92
CA LEU A 961 30.32 19.52 -8.14
C LEU A 961 31.10 20.76 -8.60
N TRP A 962 31.56 21.55 -7.64
CA TRP A 962 32.35 22.75 -7.83
C TRP A 962 33.60 22.69 -6.94
N SER A 963 34.67 23.39 -7.32
CA SER A 963 35.86 23.53 -6.48
C SER A 963 36.50 24.92 -6.55
N ILE A 964 37.27 25.25 -5.51
CA ILE A 964 38.17 26.40 -5.47
C ILE A 964 39.47 26.02 -4.77
N ASP A 965 40.58 26.62 -5.20
CA ASP A 965 41.85 26.50 -4.47
C ASP A 965 41.73 27.29 -3.15
N PRO A 966 42.15 26.76 -1.98
CA PRO A 966 42.14 27.50 -0.72
C PRO A 966 42.81 28.88 -0.81
N LYS A 967 43.89 29.02 -1.60
CA LYS A 967 44.60 30.30 -1.82
C LYS A 967 43.72 31.31 -2.57
N ASN A 968 42.85 30.81 -3.46
CA ASN A 968 41.94 31.63 -4.27
C ASN A 968 40.61 31.91 -3.56
N TRP A 969 40.40 31.43 -2.32
CA TRP A 969 39.15 31.65 -1.57
C TRP A 969 38.69 33.10 -1.64
N ALA A 970 39.56 34.08 -1.39
CA ALA A 970 39.22 35.50 -1.37
C ALA A 970 38.66 36.07 -2.69
N THR A 971 38.78 35.36 -3.82
CA THR A 971 38.28 35.78 -5.14
C THR A 971 36.79 35.50 -5.38
N GLY A 972 36.23 34.51 -4.67
CA GLY A 972 34.87 34.01 -4.91
C GLY A 972 34.63 33.33 -6.27
N GLN A 973 35.69 33.02 -7.03
CA GLN A 973 35.60 32.39 -8.35
C GLN A 973 35.71 30.87 -8.26
N TRP A 974 34.56 30.20 -8.22
CA TRP A 974 34.47 28.74 -8.17
C TRP A 974 34.53 28.14 -9.58
N ARG A 975 35.25 27.04 -9.74
CA ARG A 975 35.29 26.23 -10.96
C ARG A 975 34.17 25.19 -10.89
N ARG A 976 33.39 25.05 -11.96
CA ARG A 976 32.43 23.94 -12.15
C ARG A 976 33.22 22.73 -12.63
N GLU A 977 33.12 21.59 -11.93
CA GLU A 977 33.90 20.37 -12.25
C GLU A 977 33.10 19.44 -13.16
N CYS A 978 31.96 18.95 -12.68
CA CYS A 978 31.12 17.98 -13.36
C CYS A 978 29.71 17.90 -12.76
N ARG A 979 28.78 17.30 -13.51
CA ARG A 979 27.38 17.09 -13.12
C ARG A 979 27.20 15.71 -12.50
N LEU A 980 26.82 15.65 -11.23
CA LEU A 980 26.63 14.41 -10.48
C LEU A 980 25.26 13.76 -10.76
N MET A 981 24.24 14.57 -11.04
CA MET A 981 22.87 14.13 -11.28
C MET A 981 22.14 15.08 -12.22
N ASP A 982 21.35 14.51 -13.14
CA ASP A 982 20.38 15.18 -14.00
C ASP A 982 19.06 14.40 -13.94
N ARG A 983 17.96 15.05 -13.53
CA ARG A 983 16.62 14.41 -13.44
C ARG A 983 15.59 15.15 -14.26
N GLU A 984 14.56 14.42 -14.65
CA GLU A 984 13.37 14.99 -15.25
C GLU A 984 12.49 15.72 -14.21
N GLY A 985 11.81 16.75 -14.69
CA GLY A 985 10.83 17.53 -13.93
C GLY A 985 11.06 19.04 -13.97
N LYS A 986 10.12 19.75 -13.37
CA LYS A 986 10.08 21.20 -13.17
C LYS A 986 9.96 21.47 -11.67
N PHE A 987 10.95 22.17 -11.13
CA PHE A 987 11.02 22.53 -9.72
C PHE A 987 9.72 23.16 -9.17
N TYR A 988 9.21 22.55 -8.11
CA TYR A 988 7.95 22.83 -7.40
C TYR A 988 6.64 22.51 -8.16
N ALA A 989 6.69 21.95 -9.38
CA ALA A 989 5.51 21.52 -10.11
C ALA A 989 5.29 20.00 -10.02
N ASP A 990 6.34 19.21 -10.30
CA ASP A 990 6.35 17.74 -10.25
C ASP A 990 7.60 17.19 -9.53
N ALA A 991 8.62 18.04 -9.32
CA ALA A 991 9.88 17.71 -8.69
C ALA A 991 10.21 18.69 -7.56
N ASP A 992 10.68 18.17 -6.41
CA ASP A 992 11.32 19.02 -5.40
C ASP A 992 12.81 19.22 -5.71
N GLY A 993 13.40 20.27 -5.14
CA GLY A 993 14.84 20.48 -5.18
C GLY A 993 15.62 19.47 -4.34
N PHE A 994 16.91 19.33 -4.64
CA PHE A 994 17.83 18.52 -3.85
C PHE A 994 18.59 19.39 -2.87
N HIS A 995 18.57 19.05 -1.58
CA HIS A 995 19.43 19.68 -0.58
C HIS A 995 20.67 18.79 -0.32
N PRO A 996 21.86 19.07 -0.89
CA PRO A 996 23.10 18.33 -0.64
C PRO A 996 23.77 18.82 0.64
N ALA A 997 23.15 18.65 1.80
CA ALA A 997 23.61 19.31 3.03
C ALA A 997 24.49 18.40 3.90
N GLY A 998 25.66 18.87 4.33
CA GLY A 998 26.50 18.19 5.33
C GLY A 998 27.02 16.81 4.88
N ALA A 999 27.78 16.77 3.78
CA ALA A 999 28.39 15.53 3.29
C ALA A 999 29.54 15.04 4.20
N VAL A 1000 29.84 13.76 4.16
CA VAL A 1000 30.97 13.15 4.87
C VAL A 1000 32.13 12.94 3.91
N VAL A 1001 33.35 13.30 4.33
CA VAL A 1001 34.60 12.92 3.66
C VAL A 1001 35.18 11.73 4.42
N ASP A 1002 35.16 10.55 3.81
CA ASP A 1002 35.78 9.33 4.33
C ASP A 1002 37.17 9.19 3.70
N THR A 1003 38.17 9.73 4.40
CA THR A 1003 39.58 9.68 3.97
C THR A 1003 40.18 8.29 4.01
N LYS A 1004 39.63 7.38 4.83
CA LYS A 1004 40.10 6.00 4.99
C LYS A 1004 39.69 5.14 3.78
N ARG A 1005 38.51 5.41 3.21
CA ARG A 1005 38.02 4.75 1.98
C ARG A 1005 38.32 5.52 0.70
N GLY A 1006 38.76 6.78 0.78
CA GLY A 1006 39.03 7.64 -0.38
C GLY A 1006 37.75 8.19 -1.04
N LEU A 1007 36.68 8.38 -0.25
CA LEU A 1007 35.32 8.66 -0.72
C LEU A 1007 34.74 9.94 -0.10
N GLN A 1008 33.78 10.54 -0.80
CA GLN A 1008 32.81 11.48 -0.22
C GLN A 1008 31.41 10.88 -0.29
N HIS A 1009 30.67 10.89 0.82
CA HIS A 1009 29.26 10.52 0.89
C HIS A 1009 28.40 11.80 0.98
N VAL A 1010 27.73 12.13 -0.11
CA VAL A 1010 26.79 13.26 -0.21
C VAL A 1010 25.38 12.73 0.02
N PHE A 1011 24.59 13.42 0.84
CA PHE A 1011 23.21 13.03 1.10
C PHE A 1011 22.24 14.06 0.53
N ILE A 1012 21.22 13.58 -0.19
CA ILE A 1012 20.17 14.39 -0.79
C ILE A 1012 18.81 13.78 -0.48
N TYR A 1013 17.75 14.59 -0.56
CA TYR A 1013 16.41 14.05 -0.67
C TYR A 1013 15.86 14.27 -2.08
N VAL A 1014 15.00 13.35 -2.53
CA VAL A 1014 14.43 13.38 -3.87
C VAL A 1014 12.98 12.90 -3.87
N GLY A 1015 12.14 13.57 -4.66
CA GLY A 1015 10.75 13.24 -4.86
C GLY A 1015 9.94 14.48 -5.27
N HIS A 1016 8.79 14.66 -4.63
CA HIS A 1016 7.83 15.74 -4.86
C HIS A 1016 7.72 16.67 -3.62
N PRO A 1017 7.51 17.99 -3.78
CA PRO A 1017 7.48 18.96 -2.66
C PRO A 1017 6.38 18.69 -1.63
N ASN A 1018 5.23 18.18 -2.06
CA ASN A 1018 4.14 17.76 -1.15
C ASN A 1018 4.19 16.26 -0.85
N GLY A 1019 5.35 15.65 -1.07
CA GLY A 1019 5.57 14.21 -0.92
C GLY A 1019 4.97 13.36 -2.06
N PRO A 1020 5.34 12.07 -2.13
CA PRO A 1020 6.40 11.44 -1.33
C PRO A 1020 7.80 11.95 -1.72
N ALA A 1021 8.72 11.95 -0.75
CA ALA A 1021 10.14 12.21 -0.98
C ALA A 1021 11.00 11.33 -0.06
N GLY A 1022 12.09 10.77 -0.59
CA GLY A 1022 13.00 9.85 0.12
C GLY A 1022 14.43 10.38 0.18
N VAL A 1023 15.23 9.82 1.10
CA VAL A 1023 16.65 10.16 1.28
C VAL A 1023 17.52 9.19 0.47
N PHE A 1024 18.52 9.76 -0.22
CA PHE A 1024 19.49 9.07 -1.05
C PHE A 1024 20.91 9.51 -0.71
N ARG A 1025 21.87 8.62 -0.95
CA ARG A 1025 23.31 8.84 -0.86
C ARG A 1025 23.89 8.83 -2.28
N ILE A 1026 24.71 9.83 -2.59
CA ILE A 1026 25.65 9.82 -3.72
C ILE A 1026 27.05 9.65 -3.11
N THR A 1027 27.64 8.47 -3.28
CA THR A 1027 29.04 8.23 -2.93
C THR A 1027 29.89 8.52 -4.15
N ARG A 1028 31.03 9.21 -3.99
CA ARG A 1028 31.97 9.45 -5.09
C ARG A 1028 33.43 9.39 -4.64
N SER A 1029 34.33 9.13 -5.57
CA SER A 1029 35.78 9.20 -5.34
C SER A 1029 36.23 10.63 -4.98
N LEU A 1030 37.21 10.74 -4.09
CA LEU A 1030 37.94 11.99 -3.85
C LEU A 1030 38.84 12.41 -5.03
N SER A 1031 39.04 11.54 -6.02
CA SER A 1031 39.78 11.84 -7.25
C SER A 1031 38.92 12.67 -8.22
N THR A 1032 38.64 13.93 -7.85
CA THR A 1032 37.80 14.86 -8.63
C THR A 1032 38.21 14.97 -10.11
N PRO A 1033 39.51 15.00 -10.49
CA PRO A 1033 39.89 14.99 -11.91
C PRO A 1033 39.41 13.76 -12.67
N LYS A 1034 39.58 12.55 -12.14
CA LYS A 1034 39.12 11.30 -12.76
C LYS A 1034 37.60 11.23 -12.86
N LEU A 1035 36.92 11.66 -11.80
CA LEU A 1035 35.45 11.74 -11.78
C LEU A 1035 34.93 12.74 -12.81
N ALA A 1036 35.56 13.90 -12.95
CA ALA A 1036 35.17 14.93 -13.90
C ALA A 1036 35.45 14.50 -15.35
N GLU A 1037 36.62 13.91 -15.61
CA GLU A 1037 36.96 13.30 -16.91
C GLU A 1037 35.89 12.27 -17.34
N PHE A 1038 35.53 11.35 -16.44
CA PHE A 1038 34.49 10.35 -16.69
C PHE A 1038 33.12 11.00 -16.96
N LEU A 1039 32.60 11.82 -16.04
CA LEU A 1039 31.23 12.35 -16.12
C LEU A 1039 31.04 13.36 -17.26
N ASN A 1040 32.05 14.17 -17.55
CA ASN A 1040 31.98 15.14 -18.65
C ASN A 1040 32.04 14.41 -20.00
N ALA A 1041 32.79 13.30 -20.13
CA ALA A 1041 32.79 12.48 -21.34
C ALA A 1041 31.48 11.69 -21.58
N GLN A 1042 30.58 11.58 -20.59
CA GLN A 1042 29.24 10.97 -20.76
C GLN A 1042 28.13 12.02 -20.97
N THR A 1043 28.44 13.32 -20.92
CA THR A 1043 27.47 14.40 -21.17
C THR A 1043 27.60 14.89 -22.62
N PRO A 1044 26.53 14.88 -23.42
CA PRO A 1044 26.52 15.46 -24.77
C PRO A 1044 26.76 16.98 -24.79
#